data_AF-A0A2R6M6N7-F1
#
_entry.id   AF-A0A2R6M6N7-F1
#
_cell.length_a   1.000
_cell.length_b   1.000
_cell.length_c   1.000
_cell.angle_alpha   90.00
_cell.angle_beta   90.00
_cell.angle_gamma   90.00
#
_symmetry.space_group_name_H-M   'P 1'
#
loop_
_entity.id
_entity.type
_entity.pdbx_description
1 polymer ?
#
loop_
_entity_poly.entity_id
_entity_poly.type
_entity_poly.pdbx_seq_one_letter_code
_entity_poly.pdbx_strand_id
1 'polypeptide(L)'
;MRRREFGRGVLGIAGLLAAGTASGESPLGAATSEAGAVQSDGIDRMLFPSTGGLLDETMEPLTDDSLVAVWAEPTAEINDRDDDGDAVDYPDDVDIPIVGIDEVGSGTVAAIGSQLVDDGNLVPELAGEDPLGDLGNEEFLLNLYDEYAGDGTILWDEGHGQFYTLDQFQNFAAYVEDNGYTVEVTSDLPADLDGASAVVITSPSDAFSDDELAALSQFVDDGGLVVMHNQSDFNNFDETGNFNQIADDLGVGFRFNDAEVGDTENNVGIYYLPLTGNFNDDFPLFEDRPGIQIDLQRGREYDVTVESVADGDTVDVRFDGEDIGLETDFTGTVRILGIDTPESASVAASAERPEEWEGLAYEAGDVDPVDELVFDSTASLLDANGEPLTDDSLPVVYAESSAFNVDEDGNGDAVSYPDDADIPLVAVDGGVAGLGAPFVAEGFDSTADNEEFLLNLYGDLVDGDTVLWDESHGQFYDLASFPEFESYAEEEGYDLQATGDLEGDLGGADAVVITSPSDAFTDSELSALSDFVDNGGAVILHDQSDFNDFDATANLNEVADALDLGFRFNDDQVLDEDENAGAPFVPTTGNFDGSSSLFETRSGIDDDPDARTTEYLIQWANNATDFANRLDGEEVTLFFDDSEPLRDPTRLLAYIRYDDSGDGQRDTLYNKQIIEEGYGRAYGSSLSRHDEFWQAEWDARQAGTGIWTESDIDDASPYRDDGLEEVFAPVAASIGTAGNGSPQPDSVLFAEPTADRDGNPQTGRIPLFGRDEDARTVVGGSLLVDERYERLEGFEADTAGYDNFQVVTENIESLTDKDGPVFVDGGHGQFGASYALSSEDMAYYQRHLEGRGVNLEQLNDLTLDRLSMAQALIITTPATALTQAELDAVTQFRDDGGAVVLMGSAAAPDDAIDNLNGVAAALGTDLRVNTDQVVDAERNVADDPELPATHGINMVRRYTDGNGNLDIGDVQQAFQDYQNDLVELRLVQELFLLSQRNN
;
A
#
# COMPACT_ATOMS: atom_id res chain seq x y z
N MET A 1 -27.53 -37.56 -4.56
CA MET A 1 -28.06 -37.06 -5.85
C MET A 1 -28.15 -35.56 -5.67
N ARG A 2 -27.35 -34.80 -6.44
CA ARG A 2 -26.69 -33.51 -6.11
C ARG A 2 -25.43 -33.70 -5.24
N ARG A 3 -24.30 -33.84 -5.93
CA ARG A 3 -22.91 -33.97 -5.45
C ARG A 3 -21.98 -33.64 -6.65
N ARG A 4 -22.42 -32.72 -7.52
CA ARG A 4 -21.89 -32.51 -8.89
C ARG A 4 -21.76 -31.04 -9.28
N GLU A 5 -21.77 -30.12 -8.31
CA GLU A 5 -21.67 -28.67 -8.54
C GLU A 5 -20.70 -28.04 -7.50
N PHE A 6 -19.56 -28.67 -7.23
CA PHE A 6 -18.61 -28.22 -6.20
C PHE A 6 -17.15 -28.38 -6.63
N GLY A 7 -16.85 -28.19 -7.92
CA GLY A 7 -15.53 -28.49 -8.48
C GLY A 7 -15.08 -27.53 -9.58
N ARG A 8 -15.40 -26.24 -9.47
CA ARG A 8 -14.94 -25.19 -10.41
C ARG A 8 -14.89 -23.80 -9.77
N GLY A 9 -14.49 -23.66 -8.50
CA GLY A 9 -14.60 -22.33 -7.88
C GLY A 9 -13.91 -22.16 -6.53
N VAL A 10 -12.72 -22.71 -6.34
CA VAL A 10 -11.91 -22.43 -5.13
C VAL A 10 -10.47 -22.01 -5.44
N LEU A 11 -9.95 -22.17 -6.67
CA LEU A 11 -8.55 -21.82 -7.00
C LEU A 11 -8.38 -20.60 -7.93
N GLY A 12 -9.43 -19.78 -8.07
CA GLY A 12 -9.38 -18.49 -8.80
C GLY A 12 -9.42 -17.29 -7.87
N ILE A 13 -8.75 -17.36 -6.71
CA ILE A 13 -8.75 -16.29 -5.68
C ILE A 13 -7.41 -15.55 -5.61
N ALA A 14 -6.39 -15.94 -6.39
CA ALA A 14 -5.17 -15.13 -6.54
C ALA A 14 -5.45 -13.77 -7.23
N GLY A 15 -6.53 -13.66 -8.02
CA GLY A 15 -6.91 -12.44 -8.73
C GLY A 15 -7.64 -11.37 -7.89
N LEU A 16 -7.98 -11.61 -6.61
CA LEU A 16 -8.77 -10.66 -5.82
C LEU A 16 -7.99 -9.94 -4.70
N LEU A 17 -6.72 -10.28 -4.47
CA LEU A 17 -5.90 -9.67 -3.40
C LEU A 17 -4.50 -9.24 -3.87
N ALA A 18 -4.24 -9.24 -5.18
CA ALA A 18 -2.94 -8.87 -5.78
C ALA A 18 -2.96 -7.52 -6.51
N ALA A 19 -3.93 -6.65 -6.19
CA ALA A 19 -3.95 -5.26 -6.65
C ALA A 19 -3.25 -4.30 -5.65
N GLY A 20 -2.63 -4.82 -4.58
CA GLY A 20 -2.24 -4.03 -3.40
C GLY A 20 -0.77 -3.95 -3.02
N THR A 21 0.19 -4.34 -3.86
CA THR A 21 1.63 -4.19 -3.56
C THR A 21 2.45 -3.95 -4.84
N ALA A 22 2.36 -2.74 -5.37
CA ALA A 22 3.31 -2.27 -6.38
C ALA A 22 3.65 -0.79 -6.13
N SER A 23 4.35 -0.53 -5.03
CA SER A 23 5.05 0.75 -4.79
C SER A 23 5.94 0.78 -3.55
N GLY A 24 5.86 -0.19 -2.65
CA GLY A 24 6.95 -0.48 -1.71
C GLY A 24 7.92 -1.45 -2.36
N GLU A 25 9.22 -1.15 -2.31
CA GLU A 25 10.34 -1.95 -2.83
C GLU A 25 10.01 -3.44 -3.09
N SER A 26 9.92 -3.83 -4.37
CA SER A 26 10.08 -5.25 -4.68
C SER A 26 11.51 -5.64 -4.24
N PRO A 27 11.72 -6.64 -3.37
CA PRO A 27 13.06 -7.11 -3.00
C PRO A 27 13.80 -7.71 -4.20
N LEU A 28 13.12 -7.85 -5.35
CA LEU A 28 13.72 -7.98 -6.67
C LEU A 28 14.34 -6.65 -7.12
N GLY A 29 15.27 -6.13 -6.31
CA GLY A 29 16.09 -4.99 -6.67
C GLY A 29 16.72 -5.24 -8.03
N ALA A 30 16.46 -4.32 -8.96
CA ALA A 30 17.11 -4.13 -10.26
C ALA A 30 18.05 -5.29 -10.65
N ALA A 31 17.47 -6.41 -11.12
CA ALA A 31 18.17 -7.30 -12.03
C ALA A 31 18.32 -6.54 -13.36
N THR A 32 19.18 -5.51 -13.35
CA THR A 32 19.72 -4.94 -14.56
C THR A 32 20.22 -6.12 -15.39
N SER A 33 19.82 -6.11 -16.65
CA SER A 33 20.25 -6.99 -17.73
C SER A 33 21.76 -6.89 -18.00
N GLU A 34 22.60 -7.12 -16.99
CA GLU A 34 23.93 -7.63 -17.21
C GLU A 34 23.82 -9.13 -17.48
N ALA A 35 23.83 -9.43 -18.78
CA ALA A 35 24.09 -10.75 -19.31
C ALA A 35 25.26 -11.43 -18.58
N GLY A 36 24.87 -12.32 -17.68
CA GLY A 36 25.72 -13.24 -16.97
C GLY A 36 24.86 -13.98 -15.98
N ALA A 37 24.06 -14.94 -16.46
CA ALA A 37 23.70 -16.10 -15.66
C ALA A 37 25.02 -16.68 -15.14
N VAL A 38 25.43 -16.21 -13.98
CA VAL A 38 26.29 -16.99 -13.11
C VAL A 38 25.36 -18.12 -12.74
N GLN A 39 25.48 -19.24 -13.45
CA GLN A 39 25.02 -20.52 -12.91
C GLN A 39 25.58 -20.56 -11.49
N SER A 40 24.71 -20.33 -10.51
CA SER A 40 24.88 -20.88 -9.18
C SER A 40 25.13 -22.38 -9.39
N ASP A 41 26.06 -22.94 -8.63
CA ASP A 41 26.34 -24.37 -8.71
C ASP A 41 25.19 -25.20 -8.05
N GLY A 42 24.03 -24.60 -7.73
CA GLY A 42 22.91 -25.14 -6.94
C GLY A 42 21.62 -24.32 -7.02
N ILE A 43 20.51 -24.84 -6.49
CA ILE A 43 19.21 -24.17 -6.37
C ILE A 43 19.37 -22.89 -5.55
N ASP A 44 18.82 -21.77 -6.03
CA ASP A 44 18.98 -20.46 -5.38
C ASP A 44 17.80 -20.07 -4.48
N ARG A 45 16.56 -20.38 -4.89
CA ARG A 45 15.33 -20.09 -4.14
C ARG A 45 14.28 -21.15 -4.42
N MET A 46 13.28 -21.25 -3.54
CA MET A 46 12.08 -22.09 -3.69
C MET A 46 10.83 -21.34 -3.24
N LEU A 47 9.69 -21.65 -3.88
CA LEU A 47 8.37 -21.11 -3.53
C LEU A 47 7.58 -22.13 -2.70
N PHE A 48 6.93 -21.67 -1.63
CA PHE A 48 6.12 -22.52 -0.74
C PHE A 48 4.68 -22.00 -0.62
N PRO A 49 3.81 -22.26 -1.61
CA PRO A 49 2.43 -21.78 -1.58
C PRO A 49 1.65 -22.36 -0.41
N SER A 50 0.95 -21.52 0.36
CA SER A 50 0.06 -21.94 1.46
C SER A 50 0.73 -22.98 2.36
N THR A 51 1.88 -22.63 2.92
CA THR A 51 2.74 -23.58 3.65
C THR A 51 2.48 -23.55 5.15
N GLY A 52 2.56 -24.72 5.79
CA GLY A 52 2.64 -24.85 7.24
C GLY A 52 4.07 -25.01 7.76
N GLY A 53 4.28 -24.72 9.04
CA GLY A 53 5.56 -24.95 9.74
C GLY A 53 5.70 -26.38 10.28
N LEU A 54 6.87 -26.71 10.84
CA LEU A 54 7.13 -28.00 11.48
C LEU A 54 7.55 -27.84 12.93
N LEU A 55 7.01 -28.66 13.83
CA LEU A 55 7.33 -28.73 15.26
C LEU A 55 8.19 -29.96 15.59
N ASP A 56 8.67 -30.06 16.82
CA ASP A 56 9.36 -31.25 17.33
C ASP A 56 8.39 -32.36 17.74
N GLU A 57 8.92 -33.54 18.09
CA GLU A 57 8.13 -34.71 18.54
C GLU A 57 7.26 -34.45 19.78
N THR A 58 7.44 -33.30 20.46
CA THR A 58 6.68 -32.89 21.64
C THR A 58 5.67 -31.77 21.37
N MET A 59 5.49 -31.36 20.11
CA MET A 59 4.67 -30.21 19.69
C MET A 59 5.20 -28.87 20.21
N GLU A 60 6.52 -28.73 20.29
CA GLU A 60 7.21 -27.47 20.61
C GLU A 60 8.07 -27.04 19.41
N PRO A 61 8.58 -25.79 19.35
CA PRO A 61 9.42 -25.33 18.24
C PRO A 61 10.60 -26.26 17.94
N LEU A 62 10.65 -26.76 16.71
CA LEU A 62 11.73 -27.61 16.19
C LEU A 62 13.04 -26.81 16.05
N THR A 63 14.02 -27.18 16.86
CA THR A 63 15.35 -26.52 16.92
C THR A 63 16.52 -27.48 16.65
N ASP A 64 16.23 -28.71 16.23
CA ASP A 64 17.26 -29.67 15.82
C ASP A 64 17.52 -29.55 14.31
N ASP A 65 18.51 -28.73 13.95
CA ASP A 65 18.90 -28.48 12.56
C ASP A 65 19.26 -29.76 11.79
N SER A 66 19.58 -30.86 12.48
CA SER A 66 19.87 -32.14 11.81
C SER A 66 18.64 -32.80 11.19
N LEU A 67 17.43 -32.27 11.48
CA LEU A 67 16.17 -32.70 10.91
C LEU A 67 15.61 -31.69 9.89
N VAL A 68 16.21 -30.51 9.71
CA VAL A 68 15.63 -29.42 8.91
C VAL A 68 16.44 -29.21 7.64
N ALA A 69 15.80 -29.35 6.48
CA ALA A 69 16.42 -29.11 5.18
C ALA A 69 16.20 -27.67 4.69
N VAL A 70 15.04 -27.09 4.97
CA VAL A 70 14.65 -25.75 4.52
C VAL A 70 13.92 -25.01 5.64
N TRP A 71 14.32 -23.76 5.87
CA TRP A 71 13.60 -22.81 6.72
C TRP A 71 12.89 -21.76 5.88
N ALA A 72 11.85 -21.14 6.43
CA ALA A 72 11.39 -19.85 5.93
C ALA A 72 12.46 -18.77 6.15
N GLU A 73 12.31 -17.62 5.50
CA GLU A 73 13.20 -16.47 5.76
C GLU A 73 12.92 -15.92 7.18
N PRO A 74 13.89 -15.21 7.81
CA PRO A 74 13.72 -14.69 9.18
C PRO A 74 12.59 -13.67 9.36
N THR A 75 12.04 -13.18 8.26
CA THR A 75 10.92 -12.22 8.16
C THR A 75 9.56 -12.90 8.12
N ALA A 76 9.54 -14.24 8.02
CA ALA A 76 8.32 -15.00 7.98
C ALA A 76 7.66 -15.11 9.36
N GLU A 77 6.33 -15.09 9.37
CA GLU A 77 5.49 -15.13 10.56
C GLU A 77 4.53 -16.33 10.52
N ILE A 78 4.14 -16.78 11.72
CA ILE A 78 3.11 -17.81 11.93
C ILE A 78 1.77 -17.11 12.16
N ASN A 79 0.73 -17.55 11.46
CA ASN A 79 -0.65 -17.16 11.71
C ASN A 79 -1.53 -18.38 11.98
N ASP A 80 -2.38 -18.26 13.01
CA ASP A 80 -3.53 -19.14 13.26
C ASP A 80 -4.72 -18.59 12.45
N ARG A 81 -4.94 -19.12 11.25
CA ARG A 81 -5.89 -18.56 10.28
C ARG A 81 -7.33 -18.96 10.56
N ASP A 82 -7.56 -20.03 11.31
CA ASP A 82 -8.89 -20.53 11.63
C ASP A 82 -9.35 -20.22 13.06
N ASP A 83 -8.48 -19.57 13.84
CA ASP A 83 -8.69 -19.08 15.21
C ASP A 83 -9.04 -20.20 16.21
N ASP A 84 -8.66 -21.45 15.93
CA ASP A 84 -8.99 -22.57 16.81
C ASP A 84 -8.00 -22.74 17.99
N GLY A 85 -6.84 -22.07 17.90
CA GLY A 85 -5.86 -21.89 18.97
C GLY A 85 -4.83 -23.01 19.09
N ASP A 86 -4.62 -23.82 18.04
CA ASP A 86 -3.66 -24.92 18.04
C ASP A 86 -2.37 -24.67 17.23
N ALA A 87 -2.26 -23.52 16.57
CA ALA A 87 -1.01 -23.00 16.04
C ALA A 87 0.03 -22.75 17.15
N VAL A 88 1.28 -23.16 16.88
CA VAL A 88 2.42 -22.92 17.77
C VAL A 88 3.35 -21.86 17.17
N ASP A 89 3.49 -20.75 17.87
CA ASP A 89 4.40 -19.66 17.51
C ASP A 89 5.88 -20.03 17.70
N TYR A 90 6.72 -19.39 16.88
CA TYR A 90 8.17 -19.44 16.99
C TYR A 90 8.70 -18.19 17.70
N PRO A 91 9.77 -18.31 18.53
CA PRO A 91 10.47 -17.13 19.02
C PRO A 91 11.15 -16.35 17.88
N ASP A 92 11.18 -15.01 17.98
CA ASP A 92 11.78 -14.11 16.97
C ASP A 92 13.25 -14.41 16.60
N ASP A 93 13.97 -15.20 17.40
CA ASP A 93 15.37 -15.58 17.15
C ASP A 93 15.54 -17.00 16.59
N VAL A 94 14.46 -17.64 16.16
CA VAL A 94 14.43 -19.00 15.61
C VAL A 94 13.64 -19.03 14.30
N ASP A 95 14.32 -19.30 13.19
CA ASP A 95 13.70 -19.45 11.87
C ASP A 95 12.72 -20.64 11.85
N ILE A 96 11.61 -20.49 11.13
CA ILE A 96 10.52 -21.49 11.05
C ILE A 96 10.92 -22.61 10.07
N PRO A 97 11.02 -23.88 10.51
CA PRO A 97 11.28 -25.01 9.61
C PRO A 97 10.06 -25.33 8.74
N ILE A 98 10.24 -25.42 7.43
CA ILE A 98 9.16 -25.73 6.46
C ILE A 98 9.41 -27.02 5.68
N VAL A 99 10.64 -27.56 5.71
CA VAL A 99 10.96 -28.90 5.21
C VAL A 99 11.81 -29.67 6.22
N GLY A 100 11.33 -30.83 6.62
CA GLY A 100 11.98 -31.72 7.58
C GLY A 100 12.30 -33.08 6.96
N ILE A 101 13.47 -33.64 7.29
CA ILE A 101 13.93 -34.94 6.79
C ILE A 101 14.52 -35.73 7.95
N ASP A 102 13.99 -36.94 8.17
CA ASP A 102 14.48 -37.85 9.22
C ASP A 102 14.77 -39.24 8.64
N GLU A 103 16.01 -39.69 8.83
CA GLU A 103 16.45 -41.04 8.48
C GLU A 103 16.14 -42.02 9.61
N VAL A 104 14.99 -42.70 9.52
CA VAL A 104 14.55 -43.68 10.52
C VAL A 104 14.78 -45.11 10.03
N GLY A 105 15.52 -45.88 10.82
CA GLY A 105 15.80 -47.29 10.49
C GLY A 105 16.77 -47.44 9.32
N SER A 106 16.27 -47.90 8.16
CA SER A 106 17.06 -47.99 6.92
C SER A 106 16.52 -47.09 5.80
N GLY A 107 15.43 -46.37 6.05
CA GLY A 107 14.74 -45.51 5.07
C GLY A 107 14.63 -44.08 5.59
N THR A 108 13.77 -43.30 4.93
CA THR A 108 13.69 -41.85 5.16
C THR A 108 12.24 -41.39 5.12
N VAL A 109 11.93 -40.38 5.94
CA VAL A 109 10.65 -39.66 5.90
C VAL A 109 10.93 -38.18 5.67
N ALA A 110 10.27 -37.60 4.68
CA ALA A 110 10.32 -36.17 4.38
C ALA A 110 8.94 -35.54 4.67
N ALA A 111 8.94 -34.45 5.44
CA ALA A 111 7.80 -33.58 5.66
C ALA A 111 8.02 -32.26 4.92
N ILE A 112 7.03 -31.85 4.14
CA ILE A 112 7.06 -30.63 3.34
C ILE A 112 5.80 -29.85 3.70
N GLY A 113 5.95 -28.60 4.14
CA GLY A 113 4.84 -27.76 4.61
C GLY A 113 3.81 -27.40 3.54
N SER A 114 4.10 -27.63 2.26
CA SER A 114 3.31 -27.20 1.11
C SER A 114 3.14 -28.30 0.06
N GLN A 115 2.08 -28.17 -0.76
CA GLN A 115 1.87 -28.93 -2.00
C GLN A 115 2.76 -28.37 -3.12
N LEU A 116 4.06 -28.63 -3.03
CA LEU A 116 4.99 -28.23 -4.09
C LEU A 116 4.62 -28.89 -5.42
N VAL A 117 4.85 -28.18 -6.53
CA VAL A 117 4.70 -28.65 -7.94
C VAL A 117 3.32 -29.22 -8.31
N ASP A 118 2.28 -28.83 -7.58
CA ASP A 118 0.88 -28.97 -8.03
C ASP A 118 0.66 -28.18 -9.32
N ASP A 119 -0.07 -28.75 -10.28
CA ASP A 119 -0.33 -28.17 -11.61
C ASP A 119 -1.06 -26.81 -11.51
N GLY A 120 -1.82 -26.56 -10.44
CA GLY A 120 -2.51 -25.29 -10.18
C GLY A 120 -1.61 -24.20 -9.58
N ASN A 121 -0.55 -24.60 -8.87
CA ASN A 121 0.44 -23.69 -8.26
C ASN A 121 1.80 -23.75 -8.96
N LEU A 122 1.88 -24.42 -10.11
CA LEU A 122 3.11 -24.57 -10.87
C LEU A 122 3.53 -23.20 -11.39
N VAL A 123 4.75 -22.78 -11.02
CA VAL A 123 5.40 -21.59 -11.57
C VAL A 123 6.57 -22.07 -12.45
N PRO A 124 6.28 -22.56 -13.67
CA PRO A 124 7.31 -23.16 -14.50
C PRO A 124 8.31 -22.11 -15.00
N GLU A 125 9.53 -22.57 -15.29
CA GLU A 125 10.55 -21.73 -15.89
C GLU A 125 10.11 -21.30 -17.30
N LEU A 126 10.20 -20.00 -17.58
CA LEU A 126 9.97 -19.47 -18.93
C LEU A 126 11.20 -19.69 -19.81
N ALA A 127 11.03 -20.44 -20.90
CA ALA A 127 12.15 -20.83 -21.77
C ALA A 127 12.94 -19.60 -22.31
N GLY A 128 14.13 -19.37 -21.74
CA GLY A 128 15.11 -18.40 -22.23
C GLY A 128 14.97 -16.97 -21.69
N GLU A 129 13.93 -16.66 -20.92
CA GLU A 129 13.72 -15.39 -20.23
C GLU A 129 12.80 -15.61 -19.01
N ASP A 130 13.36 -15.76 -17.82
CA ASP A 130 12.57 -15.84 -16.59
C ASP A 130 13.00 -14.77 -15.57
N PRO A 131 12.18 -13.74 -15.34
CA PRO A 131 12.50 -12.68 -14.40
C PRO A 131 12.42 -13.12 -12.93
N LEU A 132 11.73 -14.23 -12.61
CA LEU A 132 11.72 -14.80 -11.26
C LEU A 132 12.93 -15.73 -10.99
N GLY A 133 13.66 -16.10 -12.04
CA GLY A 133 14.67 -17.15 -11.95
C GLY A 133 14.06 -18.56 -11.86
N ASP A 134 14.92 -19.57 -11.83
CA ASP A 134 14.53 -20.96 -11.59
C ASP A 134 14.24 -21.13 -10.08
N LEU A 135 12.98 -21.45 -9.74
CA LEU A 135 12.52 -21.62 -8.36
C LEU A 135 12.87 -23.02 -7.80
N GLY A 136 13.53 -23.91 -8.54
CA GLY A 136 14.14 -25.11 -7.96
C GLY A 136 13.19 -26.14 -7.33
N ASN A 137 11.87 -25.94 -7.38
CA ASN A 137 10.89 -26.74 -6.65
C ASN A 137 10.87 -28.19 -7.16
N GLU A 138 10.86 -28.37 -8.47
CA GLU A 138 10.90 -29.66 -9.15
C GLU A 138 12.29 -30.32 -9.06
N GLU A 139 13.36 -29.53 -9.11
CA GLU A 139 14.75 -29.94 -8.92
C GLU A 139 14.94 -30.54 -7.54
N PHE A 140 14.46 -29.83 -6.51
CA PHE A 140 14.52 -30.25 -5.11
C PHE A 140 13.82 -31.60 -4.90
N LEU A 141 12.59 -31.75 -5.39
CA LEU A 141 11.87 -33.02 -5.23
C LEU A 141 12.53 -34.17 -6.01
N LEU A 142 13.08 -33.90 -7.18
CA LEU A 142 13.82 -34.91 -7.93
C LEU A 142 15.15 -35.27 -7.25
N ASN A 143 15.86 -34.30 -6.67
CA ASN A 143 17.05 -34.51 -5.82
C ASN A 143 16.69 -35.40 -4.61
N LEU A 144 15.55 -35.13 -3.97
CA LEU A 144 15.03 -35.92 -2.84
C LEU A 144 14.78 -37.38 -3.24
N TYR A 145 14.15 -37.62 -4.39
CA TYR A 145 13.94 -38.97 -4.90
C TYR A 145 15.26 -39.67 -5.27
N ASP A 146 16.17 -38.98 -5.94
CA ASP A 146 17.47 -39.54 -6.32
C ASP A 146 18.29 -39.96 -5.08
N GLU A 147 18.28 -39.15 -4.04
CA GLU A 147 19.04 -39.41 -2.80
C GLU A 147 18.41 -40.54 -1.98
N TYR A 148 17.09 -40.49 -1.75
CA TYR A 148 16.45 -41.35 -0.75
C TYR A 148 15.59 -42.49 -1.32
N ALA A 149 15.05 -42.35 -2.53
CA ALA A 149 14.29 -43.44 -3.17
C ALA A 149 15.15 -44.30 -4.11
N GLY A 150 16.19 -43.71 -4.73
CA GLY A 150 17.06 -44.40 -5.67
C GLY A 150 16.42 -44.55 -7.05
N ASP A 151 16.06 -45.76 -7.48
CA ASP A 151 15.34 -45.99 -8.76
C ASP A 151 14.06 -46.81 -8.52
N GLY A 152 13.02 -46.63 -9.35
CA GLY A 152 11.84 -47.50 -9.33
C GLY A 152 10.49 -46.78 -9.36
N THR A 153 9.53 -47.34 -8.63
CA THR A 153 8.13 -46.89 -8.63
C THR A 153 7.87 -45.95 -7.45
N ILE A 154 7.26 -44.80 -7.73
CA ILE A 154 6.73 -43.86 -6.74
C ILE A 154 5.22 -44.09 -6.70
N LEU A 155 4.69 -44.40 -5.52
CA LEU A 155 3.26 -44.56 -5.32
C LEU A 155 2.64 -43.26 -4.83
N TRP A 156 1.58 -42.80 -5.49
CA TRP A 156 0.77 -41.68 -5.02
C TRP A 156 -0.45 -42.22 -4.28
N ASP A 157 -0.61 -41.90 -3.00
CA ASP A 157 -1.76 -42.35 -2.22
C ASP A 157 -3.02 -41.55 -2.55
N GLU A 158 -4.10 -42.26 -2.89
CA GLU A 158 -5.46 -41.72 -3.06
C GLU A 158 -6.48 -42.49 -2.21
N GLY A 159 -6.00 -43.24 -1.20
CA GLY A 159 -6.80 -44.09 -0.33
C GLY A 159 -7.53 -43.37 0.81
N HIS A 160 -7.16 -42.13 1.12
CA HIS A 160 -7.47 -41.47 2.40
C HIS A 160 -8.14 -40.09 2.24
N GLY A 161 -8.97 -39.96 1.19
CA GLY A 161 -9.81 -38.78 1.03
C GLY A 161 -9.07 -37.52 0.58
N GLN A 162 -7.87 -37.68 0.02
CA GLN A 162 -7.06 -36.58 -0.48
C GLN A 162 -7.83 -35.68 -1.45
N PHE A 163 -7.68 -34.37 -1.27
CA PHE A 163 -8.07 -33.38 -2.27
C PHE A 163 -7.06 -33.36 -3.43
N TYR A 164 -5.77 -33.38 -3.10
CA TYR A 164 -4.65 -33.41 -4.04
C TYR A 164 -4.38 -34.84 -4.51
N THR A 165 -4.92 -35.19 -5.68
CA THR A 165 -4.74 -36.50 -6.32
C THR A 165 -3.69 -36.41 -7.44
N LEU A 166 -3.18 -37.53 -7.95
CA LEU A 166 -2.11 -37.51 -8.96
C LEU A 166 -2.51 -36.76 -10.24
N ASP A 167 -3.81 -36.63 -10.51
CA ASP A 167 -4.34 -35.87 -11.64
C ASP A 167 -4.06 -34.36 -11.57
N GLN A 168 -3.66 -33.85 -10.41
CA GLN A 168 -3.22 -32.47 -10.19
C GLN A 168 -1.69 -32.32 -10.22
N PHE A 169 -0.92 -33.38 -10.45
CA PHE A 169 0.56 -33.32 -10.51
C PHE A 169 1.06 -33.94 -11.82
N GLN A 170 0.31 -33.81 -12.92
CA GLN A 170 0.62 -34.53 -14.15
C GLN A 170 1.89 -34.01 -14.82
N ASN A 171 2.16 -32.70 -14.73
CA ASN A 171 3.40 -32.13 -15.28
C ASN A 171 4.62 -32.63 -14.50
N PHE A 172 4.52 -32.63 -13.16
CA PHE A 172 5.59 -33.16 -12.32
C PHE A 172 5.76 -34.68 -12.48
N ALA A 173 4.67 -35.44 -12.56
CA ALA A 173 4.74 -36.88 -12.81
C ALA A 173 5.46 -37.19 -14.12
N ALA A 174 5.16 -36.45 -15.20
CA ALA A 174 5.86 -36.61 -16.47
C ALA A 174 7.35 -36.23 -16.38
N TYR A 175 7.67 -35.13 -15.69
CA TYR A 175 9.06 -34.73 -15.41
C TYR A 175 9.85 -35.83 -14.67
N VAL A 176 9.25 -36.43 -13.64
CA VAL A 176 9.84 -37.52 -12.85
C VAL A 176 9.97 -38.82 -13.66
N GLU A 177 8.99 -39.14 -14.51
CA GLU A 177 9.05 -40.30 -15.42
C GLU A 177 10.14 -40.13 -16.49
N ASP A 178 10.29 -38.94 -17.07
CA ASP A 178 11.35 -38.60 -18.02
C ASP A 178 12.75 -38.71 -17.40
N ASN A 179 12.84 -38.54 -16.08
CA ASN A 179 14.06 -38.74 -15.29
C ASN A 179 14.25 -40.17 -14.76
N GLY A 180 13.38 -41.12 -15.13
CA GLY A 180 13.63 -42.57 -15.01
C GLY A 180 12.84 -43.31 -13.95
N TYR A 181 11.91 -42.64 -13.27
CA TYR A 181 10.97 -43.28 -12.35
C TYR A 181 9.71 -43.78 -13.08
N THR A 182 8.81 -44.40 -12.32
CA THR A 182 7.44 -44.69 -12.75
C THR A 182 6.51 -44.21 -11.65
N VAL A 183 5.51 -43.39 -11.98
CA VAL A 183 4.57 -42.85 -11.00
C VAL A 183 3.23 -43.59 -11.14
N GLU A 184 2.74 -44.18 -10.05
CA GLU A 184 1.48 -44.94 -10.06
C GLU A 184 0.59 -44.55 -8.88
N VAL A 185 -0.72 -44.47 -9.09
CA VAL A 185 -1.71 -44.30 -8.01
C VAL A 185 -1.89 -45.61 -7.23
N THR A 186 -2.00 -45.52 -5.91
CA THR A 186 -2.49 -46.59 -5.03
C THR A 186 -3.66 -46.12 -4.17
N SER A 187 -4.50 -47.07 -3.77
CA SER A 187 -5.55 -46.87 -2.76
C SER A 187 -5.56 -48.01 -1.72
N ASP A 188 -4.48 -48.80 -1.67
CA ASP A 188 -4.33 -49.98 -0.81
C ASP A 188 -2.84 -50.13 -0.47
N LEU A 189 -2.33 -49.22 0.36
CA LEU A 189 -0.90 -49.17 0.76
C LEU A 189 -0.36 -50.54 1.23
N PRO A 190 -1.06 -51.32 2.09
CA PRO A 190 -0.57 -52.63 2.52
C PRO A 190 -0.37 -53.64 1.39
N ALA A 191 -1.08 -53.47 0.27
CA ALA A 191 -0.99 -54.37 -0.88
C ALA A 191 0.09 -53.95 -1.89
N ASP A 192 0.33 -52.65 -2.04
CA ASP A 192 1.06 -52.11 -3.18
C ASP A 192 2.49 -51.61 -2.85
N LEU A 193 2.82 -51.37 -1.57
CA LEU A 193 4.17 -50.93 -1.15
C LEU A 193 5.29 -51.95 -1.48
N ASP A 194 4.97 -53.23 -1.72
CA ASP A 194 5.99 -54.24 -2.09
C ASP A 194 6.57 -53.98 -3.49
N GLY A 195 7.77 -53.42 -3.52
CA GLY A 195 8.51 -53.11 -4.75
C GLY A 195 8.42 -51.65 -5.20
N ALA A 196 7.73 -50.80 -4.44
CA ALA A 196 7.85 -49.35 -4.55
C ALA A 196 9.18 -48.88 -3.93
N SER A 197 9.63 -47.71 -4.36
CA SER A 197 10.83 -47.03 -3.86
C SER A 197 10.47 -45.82 -3.00
N ALA A 198 9.35 -45.16 -3.33
CA ALA A 198 8.77 -44.11 -2.52
C ALA A 198 7.24 -44.19 -2.48
N VAL A 199 6.64 -43.55 -1.48
CA VAL A 199 5.21 -43.24 -1.43
C VAL A 199 5.03 -41.76 -1.11
N VAL A 200 4.12 -41.10 -1.83
CA VAL A 200 3.71 -39.72 -1.63
C VAL A 200 2.33 -39.71 -0.99
N ILE A 201 2.17 -38.94 0.09
CA ILE A 201 0.92 -38.73 0.82
C ILE A 201 0.71 -37.22 0.91
N THR A 202 -0.39 -36.74 0.34
CA THR A 202 -0.82 -35.34 0.37
C THR A 202 -2.01 -35.18 1.30
N SER A 203 -2.06 -34.12 2.12
CA SER A 203 -3.12 -33.77 3.11
C SER A 203 -4.30 -34.74 3.20
N PRO A 204 -4.17 -35.84 3.97
CA PRO A 204 -5.18 -36.90 4.02
C PRO A 204 -6.30 -36.55 5.01
N SER A 205 -7.55 -36.49 4.52
CA SER A 205 -8.73 -36.23 5.38
C SER A 205 -9.21 -37.45 6.19
N ASP A 206 -8.87 -38.67 5.77
CA ASP A 206 -9.26 -39.89 6.48
C ASP A 206 -8.07 -40.48 7.26
N ALA A 207 -8.32 -40.89 8.51
CA ALA A 207 -7.31 -41.52 9.36
C ALA A 207 -6.85 -42.90 8.83
N PHE A 208 -5.56 -43.19 9.03
CA PHE A 208 -4.93 -44.44 8.63
C PHE A 208 -5.23 -45.57 9.62
N SER A 209 -5.43 -46.78 9.13
CA SER A 209 -5.64 -47.96 9.96
C SER A 209 -4.32 -48.51 10.52
N ASP A 210 -4.40 -49.26 11.63
CA ASP A 210 -3.24 -49.94 12.22
C ASP A 210 -2.47 -50.83 11.20
N ASP A 211 -3.17 -51.40 10.20
CA ASP A 211 -2.55 -52.25 9.17
C ASP A 211 -1.77 -51.40 8.12
N GLU A 212 -2.25 -50.19 7.81
CA GLU A 212 -1.57 -49.22 6.92
C GLU A 212 -0.34 -48.62 7.61
N LEU A 213 -0.50 -48.15 8.86
CA LEU A 213 0.61 -47.63 9.66
C LEU A 213 1.73 -48.67 9.82
N ALA A 214 1.37 -49.92 10.12
CA ALA A 214 2.34 -51.02 10.19
C ALA A 214 3.01 -51.32 8.83
N ALA A 215 2.32 -51.09 7.70
CA ALA A 215 2.89 -51.27 6.38
C ALA A 215 3.88 -50.15 6.03
N LEU A 216 3.55 -48.88 6.34
CA LEU A 216 4.45 -47.73 6.19
C LEU A 216 5.70 -47.89 7.07
N SER A 217 5.53 -48.24 8.34
CA SER A 217 6.63 -48.55 9.25
C SER A 217 7.57 -49.64 8.70
N GLN A 218 7.00 -50.73 8.15
CA GLN A 218 7.78 -51.80 7.54
C GLN A 218 8.48 -51.34 6.25
N PHE A 219 7.83 -50.50 5.45
CA PHE A 219 8.38 -49.96 4.20
C PHE A 219 9.60 -49.07 4.48
N VAL A 220 9.53 -48.18 5.47
CA VAL A 220 10.66 -47.37 5.93
C VAL A 220 11.78 -48.25 6.49
N ASP A 221 11.47 -49.27 7.31
CA ASP A 221 12.45 -50.23 7.82
C ASP A 221 13.20 -51.00 6.71
N ASP A 222 12.52 -51.25 5.59
CA ASP A 222 13.07 -51.92 4.40
C ASP A 222 13.82 -50.95 3.46
N GLY A 223 13.85 -49.66 3.78
CA GLY A 223 14.61 -48.62 3.09
C GLY A 223 13.83 -47.76 2.10
N GLY A 224 12.50 -47.75 2.19
CA GLY A 224 11.64 -46.89 1.38
C GLY A 224 11.61 -45.44 1.86
N LEU A 225 11.25 -44.53 0.93
CA LEU A 225 11.03 -43.11 1.19
C LEU A 225 9.53 -42.80 1.35
N VAL A 226 9.15 -42.15 2.44
CA VAL A 226 7.80 -41.57 2.61
C VAL A 226 7.91 -40.05 2.46
N VAL A 227 7.16 -39.46 1.52
CA VAL A 227 7.07 -38.00 1.34
C VAL A 227 5.66 -37.54 1.73
N MET A 228 5.58 -36.61 2.67
CA MET A 228 4.34 -36.04 3.19
C MET A 228 4.25 -34.56 2.82
N HIS A 229 3.30 -34.20 1.97
CA HIS A 229 3.01 -32.81 1.60
C HIS A 229 1.81 -32.31 2.40
N ASN A 230 2.06 -31.31 3.24
CA ASN A 230 1.05 -30.58 3.99
C ASN A 230 0.56 -29.34 3.22
N GLN A 231 -0.33 -28.58 3.84
CA GLN A 231 -0.72 -27.23 3.44
C GLN A 231 -1.01 -26.41 4.71
N SER A 232 -1.28 -25.11 4.57
CA SER A 232 -1.68 -24.26 5.69
C SER A 232 -3.10 -24.56 6.19
N ASP A 233 -3.36 -24.15 7.42
CA ASP A 233 -4.59 -24.23 8.20
C ASP A 233 -5.76 -23.37 7.65
N PHE A 234 -5.63 -22.75 6.47
CA PHE A 234 -6.69 -21.91 5.90
C PHE A 234 -8.01 -22.70 5.71
N ASN A 235 -9.02 -22.37 6.53
CA ASN A 235 -10.30 -23.09 6.69
C ASN A 235 -10.19 -24.53 7.25
N ASN A 236 -9.13 -24.87 8.01
CA ASN A 236 -8.90 -26.17 8.64
C ASN A 236 -8.86 -27.33 7.62
N PHE A 237 -8.15 -27.13 6.51
CA PHE A 237 -8.04 -28.13 5.43
C PHE A 237 -6.71 -28.90 5.43
N ASP A 238 -5.74 -28.52 6.26
CA ASP A 238 -4.43 -29.15 6.34
C ASP A 238 -4.44 -30.55 6.96
N GLU A 239 -5.43 -30.85 7.81
CA GLU A 239 -5.68 -32.17 8.40
C GLU A 239 -4.45 -32.71 9.17
N THR A 240 -3.70 -31.80 9.81
CA THR A 240 -2.41 -32.04 10.50
C THR A 240 -2.44 -33.23 11.44
N GLY A 241 -3.57 -33.46 12.11
CA GLY A 241 -3.77 -34.58 13.03
C GLY A 241 -3.54 -35.96 12.38
N ASN A 242 -3.93 -36.16 11.12
CA ASN A 242 -3.71 -37.42 10.41
C ASN A 242 -2.23 -37.59 10.03
N PHE A 243 -1.55 -36.52 9.60
CA PHE A 243 -0.11 -36.57 9.35
C PHE A 243 0.71 -36.79 10.62
N ASN A 244 0.37 -36.11 11.71
CA ASN A 244 1.03 -36.27 13.00
C ASN A 244 0.84 -37.68 13.57
N GLN A 245 -0.27 -38.38 13.23
CA GLN A 245 -0.43 -39.80 13.53
C GLN A 245 0.56 -40.69 12.75
N ILE A 246 0.82 -40.40 11.47
CA ILE A 246 1.82 -41.11 10.67
C ILE A 246 3.22 -40.85 11.23
N ALA A 247 3.56 -39.59 11.50
CA ALA A 247 4.84 -39.19 12.09
C ALA A 247 5.09 -39.88 13.44
N ASP A 248 4.07 -39.95 14.31
CA ASP A 248 4.11 -40.67 15.58
C ASP A 248 4.41 -42.17 15.42
N ASP A 249 3.77 -42.86 14.45
CA ASP A 249 3.95 -44.31 14.25
C ASP A 249 5.33 -44.64 13.65
N LEU A 250 5.78 -43.83 12.69
CA LEU A 250 7.11 -43.94 12.10
C LEU A 250 8.22 -43.55 13.08
N GLY A 251 7.90 -42.75 14.11
CA GLY A 251 8.83 -42.34 15.15
C GLY A 251 9.85 -41.29 14.69
N VAL A 252 9.42 -40.39 13.80
CA VAL A 252 10.24 -39.27 13.31
C VAL A 252 10.28 -38.13 14.32
N GLY A 253 11.34 -37.32 14.27
CA GLY A 253 11.60 -36.23 15.20
C GLY A 253 10.82 -34.92 14.97
N PHE A 254 10.03 -34.83 13.90
CA PHE A 254 9.23 -33.65 13.55
C PHE A 254 7.71 -33.91 13.56
N ARG A 255 6.91 -32.86 13.70
CA ARG A 255 5.44 -32.83 13.56
C ARG A 255 5.06 -31.67 12.64
N PHE A 256 3.88 -31.69 12.04
CA PHE A 256 3.34 -30.54 11.33
C PHE A 256 2.68 -29.58 12.32
N ASN A 257 2.97 -28.29 12.16
CA ASN A 257 2.27 -27.20 12.84
C ASN A 257 0.94 -26.95 12.11
N ASP A 258 -0.11 -26.68 12.87
CA ASP A 258 -1.44 -26.32 12.37
C ASP A 258 -1.48 -24.79 12.27
N ALA A 259 -0.90 -24.28 11.19
CA ALA A 259 -0.63 -22.86 11.01
C ALA A 259 -0.37 -22.50 9.55
N GLU A 260 -0.54 -21.22 9.22
CA GLU A 260 -0.07 -20.60 7.98
C GLU A 260 1.25 -19.88 8.24
N VAL A 261 2.28 -20.23 7.46
CA VAL A 261 3.51 -19.43 7.37
C VAL A 261 3.35 -18.47 6.21
N GLY A 262 3.50 -17.18 6.46
CA GLY A 262 3.61 -16.17 5.40
C GLY A 262 4.76 -15.22 5.67
N ASP A 263 5.07 -14.40 4.67
CA ASP A 263 6.20 -13.48 4.72
C ASP A 263 5.82 -12.19 4.00
N THR A 264 6.05 -11.03 4.60
CA THR A 264 5.77 -9.71 4.01
C THR A 264 6.92 -9.19 3.16
N GLU A 265 8.14 -9.67 3.38
CA GLU A 265 9.35 -9.23 2.69
C GLU A 265 9.77 -10.22 1.59
N ASN A 266 9.84 -11.51 1.90
CA ASN A 266 10.33 -12.54 0.98
C ASN A 266 9.18 -13.36 0.41
N ASN A 267 8.44 -12.77 -0.52
CA ASN A 267 7.31 -13.40 -1.19
C ASN A 267 7.24 -13.02 -2.68
N VAL A 268 6.37 -13.67 -3.45
CA VAL A 268 6.07 -13.29 -4.85
C VAL A 268 4.99 -12.21 -4.95
N GLY A 269 5.05 -11.17 -4.13
CA GLY A 269 4.05 -10.09 -4.06
C GLY A 269 2.81 -10.40 -3.22
N ILE A 270 2.71 -11.59 -2.62
CA ILE A 270 1.55 -12.04 -1.83
C ILE A 270 2.03 -12.76 -0.56
N TYR A 271 1.53 -12.34 0.61
CA TYR A 271 1.97 -12.81 1.94
C TYR A 271 2.05 -14.35 2.08
N TYR A 272 1.04 -15.08 1.63
CA TYR A 272 0.95 -16.55 1.77
C TYR A 272 1.67 -17.34 0.65
N LEU A 273 2.49 -16.65 -0.16
CA LEU A 273 3.36 -17.24 -1.17
C LEU A 273 4.84 -16.94 -0.86
N PRO A 274 5.37 -17.41 0.30
CA PRO A 274 6.74 -17.13 0.71
C PRO A 274 7.77 -17.78 -0.24
N LEU A 275 8.83 -17.03 -0.47
CA LEU A 275 10.06 -17.45 -1.14
C LEU A 275 11.16 -17.64 -0.09
N THR A 276 11.96 -18.69 -0.23
CA THR A 276 13.12 -18.88 0.64
C THR A 276 14.33 -19.40 -0.13
N GLY A 277 15.51 -18.87 0.23
CA GLY A 277 16.81 -19.46 -0.08
C GLY A 277 17.53 -20.00 1.17
N ASN A 278 16.84 -20.06 2.31
CA ASN A 278 17.38 -20.48 3.61
C ASN A 278 17.51 -22.01 3.68
N PHE A 279 18.51 -22.54 2.98
CA PHE A 279 18.76 -23.97 2.82
C PHE A 279 19.84 -24.50 3.76
N ASN A 280 19.66 -25.75 4.20
CA ASN A 280 20.66 -26.46 5.00
C ASN A 280 21.65 -27.26 4.12
N ASP A 281 22.86 -26.73 3.97
CA ASP A 281 23.97 -27.36 3.23
C ASP A 281 24.39 -28.77 3.74
N ASP A 282 23.96 -29.18 4.92
CA ASP A 282 24.21 -30.55 5.42
C ASP A 282 23.37 -31.60 4.65
N PHE A 283 22.33 -31.19 3.93
CA PHE A 283 21.51 -32.03 3.04
C PHE A 283 21.91 -31.85 1.57
N PRO A 284 22.19 -32.93 0.81
CA PRO A 284 22.63 -32.86 -0.58
C PRO A 284 21.47 -32.68 -1.57
N LEU A 285 20.54 -31.76 -1.30
CA LEU A 285 19.25 -31.65 -2.02
C LEU A 285 19.12 -30.43 -2.93
N PHE A 286 20.15 -29.58 -2.96
CA PHE A 286 20.11 -28.27 -3.62
C PHE A 286 21.04 -28.22 -4.83
N GLU A 287 21.37 -29.36 -5.45
CA GLU A 287 22.08 -29.36 -6.74
C GLU A 287 21.13 -28.93 -7.86
N ASP A 288 21.54 -27.95 -8.67
CA ASP A 288 20.78 -27.43 -9.81
C ASP A 288 20.73 -28.45 -10.97
N ARG A 289 19.58 -28.51 -11.67
CA ARG A 289 19.33 -29.37 -12.84
C ARG A 289 18.18 -28.80 -13.67
N PRO A 290 18.01 -29.19 -14.95
CA PRO A 290 16.92 -28.66 -15.76
C PRO A 290 15.54 -29.09 -15.25
N GLY A 291 14.66 -28.11 -14.99
CA GLY A 291 13.28 -28.28 -14.53
C GLY A 291 12.21 -28.35 -15.59
N ILE A 292 10.98 -28.02 -15.17
CA ILE A 292 9.80 -27.95 -16.02
C ILE A 292 9.77 -26.57 -16.68
N GLN A 293 9.90 -26.56 -18.01
CA GLN A 293 9.91 -25.33 -18.80
C GLN A 293 8.62 -25.17 -19.62
N ILE A 294 8.06 -23.97 -19.66
CA ILE A 294 7.02 -23.62 -20.63
C ILE A 294 7.58 -22.83 -21.82
N ASP A 295 7.14 -23.20 -23.02
CA ASP A 295 7.58 -22.62 -24.30
C ASP A 295 6.78 -21.37 -24.69
N LEU A 296 6.80 -20.36 -23.81
CA LEU A 296 6.30 -19.02 -24.11
C LEU A 296 7.38 -18.19 -24.82
N GLN A 297 7.03 -17.62 -25.97
CA GLN A 297 7.99 -16.93 -26.84
C GLN A 297 7.44 -15.59 -27.35
N ARG A 298 8.29 -14.57 -27.33
CA ARG A 298 8.06 -13.32 -28.08
C ARG A 298 7.90 -13.59 -29.58
N GLY A 299 6.99 -12.88 -30.21
CA GLY A 299 6.69 -13.02 -31.64
C GLY A 299 5.93 -14.31 -32.03
N ARG A 300 5.55 -15.15 -31.07
CA ARG A 300 4.55 -16.22 -31.25
C ARG A 300 3.19 -15.73 -30.73
N GLU A 301 2.14 -16.16 -31.41
CA GLU A 301 0.74 -15.94 -31.01
C GLU A 301 0.20 -17.23 -30.39
N TYR A 302 -0.59 -17.09 -29.33
CA TYR A 302 -1.21 -18.20 -28.59
C TYR A 302 -2.73 -18.02 -28.59
N ASP A 303 -3.45 -19.04 -29.03
CA ASP A 303 -4.92 -19.04 -28.95
C ASP A 303 -5.31 -19.65 -27.60
N VAL A 304 -5.98 -18.87 -26.75
CA VAL A 304 -6.33 -19.26 -25.37
C VAL A 304 -7.80 -18.99 -25.08
N THR A 305 -8.33 -19.62 -24.04
CA THR A 305 -9.66 -19.32 -23.50
C THR A 305 -9.50 -18.42 -22.27
N VAL A 306 -10.24 -17.33 -22.17
CA VAL A 306 -10.35 -16.55 -20.92
C VAL A 306 -11.31 -17.28 -19.97
N GLU A 307 -10.86 -17.58 -18.76
CA GLU A 307 -11.63 -18.34 -17.76
C GLU A 307 -12.33 -17.45 -16.73
N SER A 308 -11.69 -16.35 -16.37
CA SER A 308 -12.20 -15.34 -15.44
C SER A 308 -11.62 -13.96 -15.78
N VAL A 309 -12.37 -12.93 -15.39
CA VAL A 309 -11.97 -11.53 -15.43
C VAL A 309 -11.90 -11.06 -13.99
N ALA A 310 -10.73 -10.57 -13.56
CA ALA A 310 -10.58 -9.98 -12.23
C ALA A 310 -11.11 -8.55 -12.23
N ASP A 311 -10.64 -7.74 -13.17
CA ASP A 311 -10.95 -6.31 -13.31
C ASP A 311 -10.79 -5.85 -14.78
N GLY A 312 -10.61 -4.54 -14.99
CA GLY A 312 -10.48 -3.93 -16.30
C GLY A 312 -9.22 -4.34 -17.08
N ASP A 313 -8.13 -4.70 -16.38
CA ASP A 313 -6.81 -4.96 -16.94
C ASP A 313 -6.23 -6.34 -16.60
N THR A 314 -6.91 -7.16 -15.80
CA THR A 314 -6.41 -8.46 -15.34
C THR A 314 -7.40 -9.59 -15.62
N VAL A 315 -6.90 -10.67 -16.25
CA VAL A 315 -7.71 -11.85 -16.63
C VAL A 315 -6.95 -13.15 -16.42
N ASP A 316 -7.66 -14.24 -16.13
CA ASP A 316 -7.08 -15.59 -16.15
C ASP A 316 -7.33 -16.24 -17.51
N VAL A 317 -6.28 -16.81 -18.09
CA VAL A 317 -6.33 -17.50 -19.38
C VAL A 317 -5.86 -18.93 -19.25
N ARG A 318 -6.48 -19.82 -20.01
CA ARG A 318 -6.08 -21.22 -20.11
C ARG A 318 -5.38 -21.49 -21.44
N PHE A 319 -4.13 -21.91 -21.33
CA PHE A 319 -3.30 -22.43 -22.43
C PHE A 319 -3.56 -23.93 -22.60
N ASP A 320 -3.58 -24.38 -23.86
CA ASP A 320 -3.46 -25.81 -24.17
C ASP A 320 -2.04 -26.27 -23.80
N GLY A 321 -1.92 -27.27 -22.92
CA GLY A 321 -0.63 -27.78 -22.46
C GLY A 321 0.28 -28.20 -23.62
N GLU A 322 -0.28 -28.84 -24.66
CA GLU A 322 0.50 -29.30 -25.82
C GLU A 322 1.16 -28.12 -26.58
N ASP A 323 0.55 -26.93 -26.56
CA ASP A 323 1.06 -25.75 -27.27
C ASP A 323 2.26 -25.10 -26.57
N ILE A 324 2.36 -25.28 -25.25
CA ILE A 324 3.42 -24.70 -24.39
C ILE A 324 4.35 -25.75 -23.78
N GLY A 325 4.18 -27.04 -24.12
CA GLY A 325 5.11 -28.11 -23.72
C GLY A 325 4.77 -28.81 -22.40
N LEU A 326 3.53 -28.68 -21.92
CA LEU A 326 3.01 -29.33 -20.71
C LEU A 326 2.08 -30.50 -21.05
N GLU A 327 1.83 -31.36 -20.06
CA GLU A 327 0.90 -32.50 -20.18
C GLU A 327 -0.55 -32.09 -19.89
N THR A 328 -0.74 -31.10 -19.02
CA THR A 328 -2.05 -30.52 -18.68
C THR A 328 -2.17 -29.09 -19.16
N ASP A 329 -3.42 -28.65 -19.35
CA ASP A 329 -3.72 -27.23 -19.61
C ASP A 329 -3.17 -26.39 -18.45
N PHE A 330 -2.58 -25.24 -18.77
CA PHE A 330 -2.03 -24.30 -17.79
C PHE A 330 -2.92 -23.06 -17.74
N THR A 331 -3.38 -22.71 -16.54
CA THR A 331 -4.06 -21.44 -16.32
C THR A 331 -3.04 -20.44 -15.79
N GLY A 332 -2.88 -19.32 -16.49
CA GLY A 332 -2.03 -18.22 -16.06
C GLY A 332 -2.82 -16.93 -15.95
N THR A 333 -2.54 -16.13 -14.93
CA THR A 333 -3.06 -14.77 -14.82
C THR A 333 -2.28 -13.85 -15.76
N VAL A 334 -2.99 -13.01 -16.50
CA VAL A 334 -2.44 -12.04 -17.45
C VAL A 334 -2.76 -10.65 -16.96
N ARG A 335 -1.72 -9.83 -16.73
CA ARG A 335 -1.88 -8.37 -16.72
C ARG A 335 -1.84 -7.88 -18.16
N ILE A 336 -2.93 -7.26 -18.58
CA ILE A 336 -3.12 -6.79 -19.94
C ILE A 336 -2.17 -5.62 -20.17
N LEU A 337 -1.16 -5.84 -21.01
CA LEU A 337 0.00 -4.96 -21.06
C LEU A 337 -0.30 -3.54 -21.58
N GLY A 338 0.20 -2.53 -20.87
CA GLY A 338 0.22 -1.14 -21.32
C GLY A 338 -1.08 -0.37 -21.10
N ILE A 339 -1.99 -0.92 -20.32
CA ILE A 339 -3.18 -0.23 -19.84
C ILE A 339 -3.20 -0.28 -18.32
N ASP A 340 -3.97 0.62 -17.74
CA ASP A 340 -4.29 0.62 -16.33
C ASP A 340 -5.76 1.08 -16.16
N THR A 341 -6.45 0.54 -15.16
CA THR A 341 -7.88 0.82 -14.90
C THR A 341 -8.10 1.14 -13.44
N PRO A 342 -9.09 1.99 -13.09
CA PRO A 342 -9.29 2.35 -11.69
C PRO A 342 -9.58 1.12 -10.84
N GLU A 343 -9.15 1.16 -9.59
CA GLU A 343 -9.28 0.05 -8.66
C GLU A 343 -10.61 0.11 -7.89
N SER A 344 -11.18 -1.06 -7.61
CA SER A 344 -12.42 -1.15 -6.85
C SER A 344 -12.16 -1.05 -5.35
N ALA A 345 -13.08 -0.44 -4.60
CA ALA A 345 -13.00 -0.33 -3.14
C ALA A 345 -12.81 -1.68 -2.42
N SER A 346 -13.36 -2.77 -2.98
CA SER A 346 -13.29 -4.11 -2.41
C SER A 346 -11.97 -4.86 -2.69
N VAL A 347 -11.13 -4.34 -3.59
CA VAL A 347 -9.94 -5.05 -4.08
C VAL A 347 -8.65 -4.27 -3.80
N ALA A 348 -8.67 -2.93 -3.83
CA ALA A 348 -7.46 -2.13 -3.57
C ALA A 348 -7.70 -0.61 -3.37
N ALA A 349 -8.56 -0.19 -2.43
CA ALA A 349 -8.73 1.24 -2.12
C ALA A 349 -7.41 1.92 -1.69
N SER A 350 -6.49 1.17 -1.06
CA SER A 350 -5.17 1.63 -0.64
C SER A 350 -4.11 1.66 -1.75
N ALA A 351 -4.34 0.99 -2.89
CA ALA A 351 -3.41 1.01 -4.02
C ALA A 351 -3.77 2.04 -5.07
N GLU A 352 -5.04 2.48 -5.09
CA GLU A 352 -5.49 3.54 -5.99
C GLU A 352 -4.82 4.87 -5.66
N ARG A 353 -4.35 5.55 -6.71
CA ARG A 353 -3.66 6.85 -6.62
C ARG A 353 -4.35 7.82 -7.54
N PRO A 354 -5.22 8.68 -7.01
CA PRO A 354 -5.89 9.69 -7.81
C PRO A 354 -4.95 10.55 -8.62
N GLU A 355 -3.74 10.84 -8.13
CA GLU A 355 -2.73 11.64 -8.86
C GLU A 355 -2.32 11.03 -10.20
N GLU A 356 -2.47 9.72 -10.39
CA GLU A 356 -2.25 9.05 -11.67
C GLU A 356 -3.37 9.35 -12.67
N TRP A 357 -4.57 9.69 -12.17
CA TRP A 357 -5.76 10.01 -12.96
C TRP A 357 -5.84 11.50 -13.25
N GLU A 358 -5.27 11.88 -14.39
CA GLU A 358 -5.18 13.28 -14.79
C GLU A 358 -6.53 14.00 -14.79
N GLY A 359 -6.62 15.11 -14.05
CA GLY A 359 -7.88 15.86 -13.97
C GLY A 359 -8.87 15.39 -12.90
N LEU A 360 -8.55 14.33 -12.15
CA LEU A 360 -9.50 13.67 -11.24
C LEU A 360 -9.02 13.63 -9.77
N ALA A 361 -7.81 14.11 -9.51
CA ALA A 361 -7.16 14.11 -8.20
C ALA A 361 -7.48 15.36 -7.32
N TYR A 362 -8.59 16.06 -7.57
CA TYR A 362 -8.84 17.38 -6.97
C TYR A 362 -9.61 17.36 -5.65
N GLU A 363 -10.28 16.25 -5.36
CA GLU A 363 -11.09 16.04 -4.15
C GLU A 363 -10.61 14.85 -3.31
N ALA A 364 -9.49 14.20 -3.69
CA ALA A 364 -8.93 13.11 -2.91
C ALA A 364 -8.17 13.64 -1.70
N GLY A 365 -8.59 13.25 -0.49
CA GLY A 365 -7.93 13.60 0.77
C GLY A 365 -8.39 14.92 1.41
N ASP A 366 -9.56 15.45 1.04
CA ASP A 366 -10.23 16.41 1.92
C ASP A 366 -10.94 15.59 3.02
N VAL A 367 -10.51 15.75 4.27
CA VAL A 367 -11.22 15.27 5.46
C VAL A 367 -12.66 15.74 5.45
N ASP A 368 -13.61 14.85 5.71
CA ASP A 368 -15.03 15.18 5.61
C ASP A 368 -15.47 16.07 6.78
N PRO A 369 -16.36 17.05 6.54
CA PRO A 369 -16.83 17.92 7.61
C PRO A 369 -17.88 17.22 8.47
N VAL A 370 -17.77 17.36 9.80
CA VAL A 370 -18.82 16.96 10.77
C VAL A 370 -20.18 17.53 10.37
N ASP A 371 -21.01 16.71 9.74
CA ASP A 371 -22.30 17.11 9.17
C ASP A 371 -23.50 16.32 9.72
N GLU A 372 -23.26 15.16 10.32
CA GLU A 372 -24.20 14.32 11.04
C GLU A 372 -23.57 13.84 12.36
N LEU A 373 -24.39 13.57 13.39
CA LEU A 373 -23.96 12.92 14.63
C LEU A 373 -24.97 11.84 15.02
N VAL A 374 -24.48 10.71 15.53
CA VAL A 374 -25.30 9.57 15.97
C VAL A 374 -25.42 9.52 17.49
N PHE A 375 -26.61 9.28 18.00
CA PHE A 375 -26.88 9.23 19.44
C PHE A 375 -27.54 7.90 19.84
N ASP A 376 -26.75 6.86 20.13
CA ASP A 376 -27.31 5.59 20.63
C ASP A 376 -27.85 5.75 22.06
N SER A 377 -29.14 5.45 22.22
CA SER A 377 -29.80 5.35 23.52
C SER A 377 -29.66 6.64 24.34
N THR A 378 -30.02 7.76 23.73
CA THR A 378 -29.84 9.09 24.31
C THR A 378 -31.04 9.59 25.13
N ALA A 379 -30.73 10.34 26.19
CA ALA A 379 -31.64 11.18 26.96
C ALA A 379 -31.58 12.65 26.49
N SER A 380 -32.66 13.40 26.71
CA SER A 380 -32.69 14.84 26.45
C SER A 380 -32.18 15.65 27.65
N LEU A 381 -31.88 16.93 27.42
CA LEU A 381 -31.50 17.85 28.50
C LEU A 381 -32.67 18.72 28.96
N LEU A 382 -32.65 19.24 30.18
CA LEU A 382 -33.63 20.15 30.79
C LEU A 382 -32.95 21.43 31.27
N ASP A 383 -33.75 22.44 31.62
CA ASP A 383 -33.24 23.65 32.26
C ASP A 383 -32.88 23.40 33.74
N ALA A 384 -32.19 24.36 34.36
CA ALA A 384 -31.81 24.29 35.78
C ALA A 384 -33.00 24.14 36.78
N ASN A 385 -34.25 24.30 36.33
CA ASN A 385 -35.45 24.08 37.15
C ASN A 385 -36.10 22.71 36.90
N GLY A 386 -35.57 21.89 35.99
CA GLY A 386 -36.17 20.65 35.52
C GLY A 386 -37.40 20.87 34.62
N GLU A 387 -37.46 22.00 33.91
CA GLU A 387 -38.45 22.28 32.85
C GLU A 387 -37.77 22.13 31.46
N PRO A 388 -38.52 21.99 30.35
CA PRO A 388 -37.91 21.89 29.02
C PRO A 388 -36.94 23.06 28.73
N LEU A 389 -35.71 22.71 28.32
CA LEU A 389 -34.64 23.64 27.99
C LEU A 389 -34.96 24.30 26.64
N THR A 390 -35.46 25.53 26.72
CA THR A 390 -35.85 26.37 25.56
C THR A 390 -35.01 27.64 25.47
N ASP A 391 -33.89 27.66 26.20
CA ASP A 391 -32.89 28.71 26.12
C ASP A 391 -31.80 28.24 25.15
N ASP A 392 -31.84 28.76 23.93
CA ASP A 392 -30.94 28.39 22.84
C ASP A 392 -29.48 28.84 23.07
N SER A 393 -29.13 29.37 24.26
CA SER A 393 -27.77 29.83 24.55
C SER A 393 -26.84 28.78 25.17
N LEU A 394 -27.38 27.61 25.54
CA LEU A 394 -26.61 26.51 26.14
C LEU A 394 -26.52 25.27 25.24
N PRO A 395 -27.62 24.81 24.59
CA PRO A 395 -27.53 23.66 23.70
C PRO A 395 -26.68 23.97 22.46
N VAL A 396 -25.91 22.98 22.03
CA VAL A 396 -25.09 23.04 20.82
C VAL A 396 -25.51 22.02 19.76
N VAL A 397 -26.17 20.92 20.19
CA VAL A 397 -26.76 19.90 19.32
C VAL A 397 -28.20 19.62 19.77
N TYR A 398 -29.11 19.58 18.80
CA TYR A 398 -30.52 19.22 18.99
C TYR A 398 -30.85 17.96 18.20
N ALA A 399 -31.85 17.21 18.63
CA ALA A 399 -32.46 16.18 17.81
C ALA A 399 -33.17 16.79 16.59
N GLU A 400 -33.37 15.99 15.55
CA GLU A 400 -34.15 16.40 14.39
C GLU A 400 -35.62 16.68 14.74
N SER A 401 -36.28 17.50 13.93
CA SER A 401 -37.65 17.95 14.22
C SER A 401 -38.72 16.84 14.20
N SER A 402 -38.36 15.65 13.70
CA SER A 402 -39.16 14.42 13.73
C SER A 402 -39.07 13.68 15.07
N ALA A 403 -38.02 13.93 15.85
CA ALA A 403 -37.76 13.24 17.09
C ALA A 403 -38.78 13.58 18.18
N PHE A 404 -38.95 12.66 19.12
CA PHE A 404 -39.81 12.84 20.30
C PHE A 404 -39.23 12.07 21.49
N ASN A 405 -39.48 12.56 22.70
CA ASN A 405 -39.03 11.90 23.91
C ASN A 405 -40.14 11.09 24.61
N VAL A 406 -39.75 10.01 25.27
CA VAL A 406 -40.64 9.08 25.98
C VAL A 406 -40.12 8.73 27.37
N ASP A 407 -41.05 8.39 28.26
CA ASP A 407 -40.82 7.74 29.57
C ASP A 407 -40.83 6.23 29.32
N GLU A 408 -39.67 5.64 28.97
CA GLU A 408 -39.57 4.26 28.50
C GLU A 408 -39.64 3.26 29.68
N ASP A 409 -39.10 3.63 30.84
CA ASP A 409 -39.15 2.82 32.06
C ASP A 409 -40.57 2.84 32.72
N GLY A 410 -41.35 3.87 32.42
CA GLY A 410 -42.75 4.06 32.79
C GLY A 410 -42.96 4.42 34.26
N ASN A 411 -41.95 4.95 34.93
CA ASN A 411 -41.99 5.33 36.34
C ASN A 411 -42.56 6.75 36.53
N GLY A 412 -42.49 7.61 35.50
CA GLY A 412 -43.17 8.91 35.42
C GLY A 412 -42.39 10.12 35.94
N ASP A 413 -41.06 10.06 35.94
CA ASP A 413 -40.12 11.16 36.19
C ASP A 413 -39.61 11.86 34.93
N ALA A 414 -39.78 11.26 33.75
CA ALA A 414 -39.54 11.93 32.47
C ALA A 414 -40.33 13.24 32.28
N VAL A 415 -39.66 14.28 31.81
CA VAL A 415 -40.28 15.54 31.40
C VAL A 415 -40.51 15.54 29.88
N SER A 416 -41.77 15.51 29.44
CA SER A 416 -42.08 15.54 28.00
C SER A 416 -41.81 16.91 27.36
N TYR A 417 -41.13 16.89 26.22
CA TYR A 417 -40.96 18.05 25.35
C TYR A 417 -42.25 18.34 24.56
N PRO A 418 -42.62 19.62 24.37
CA PRO A 418 -43.73 20.00 23.49
C PRO A 418 -43.44 19.68 22.01
N ASP A 419 -44.46 19.27 21.24
CA ASP A 419 -44.37 19.01 19.79
C ASP A 419 -43.81 20.18 18.92
N ASP A 420 -43.65 21.39 19.48
CA ASP A 420 -43.15 22.59 18.80
C ASP A 420 -41.87 23.17 19.42
N ALA A 421 -41.17 22.40 20.25
CA ALA A 421 -39.87 22.73 20.81
C ALA A 421 -38.83 21.71 20.35
N ASP A 422 -37.64 22.20 20.02
CA ASP A 422 -36.50 21.34 19.69
C ASP A 422 -36.01 20.62 20.96
N ILE A 423 -35.50 19.39 20.81
CA ILE A 423 -35.07 18.54 21.93
C ILE A 423 -33.53 18.62 22.03
N PRO A 424 -32.95 19.25 23.07
CA PRO A 424 -31.51 19.36 23.23
C PRO A 424 -30.87 18.02 23.59
N LEU A 425 -29.77 17.68 22.91
CA LEU A 425 -28.99 16.46 23.15
C LEU A 425 -27.60 16.74 23.76
N VAL A 426 -27.00 17.88 23.41
CA VAL A 426 -25.71 18.33 23.98
C VAL A 426 -25.81 19.79 24.40
N ALA A 427 -25.31 20.13 25.58
CA ALA A 427 -25.21 21.51 26.07
C ALA A 427 -23.84 21.81 26.69
N VAL A 428 -23.40 23.06 26.53
CA VAL A 428 -22.14 23.57 27.09
C VAL A 428 -22.42 24.78 27.98
N ASP A 429 -21.95 24.74 29.23
CA ASP A 429 -22.05 25.85 30.18
C ASP A 429 -20.69 26.10 30.86
N GLY A 430 -19.93 27.06 30.34
CA GLY A 430 -18.59 27.35 30.83
C GLY A 430 -17.62 26.22 30.48
N GLY A 431 -16.90 25.70 31.48
CA GLY A 431 -15.98 24.56 31.32
C GLY A 431 -16.66 23.20 31.46
N VAL A 432 -17.99 23.12 31.30
CA VAL A 432 -18.76 21.90 31.52
C VAL A 432 -19.62 21.57 30.32
N ALA A 433 -19.53 20.34 29.83
CA ALA A 433 -20.40 19.80 28.79
C ALA A 433 -21.27 18.67 29.33
N GLY A 434 -22.52 18.62 28.86
CA GLY A 434 -23.45 17.52 29.13
C GLY A 434 -23.91 16.90 27.81
N LEU A 435 -23.69 15.60 27.66
CA LEU A 435 -24.09 14.80 26.51
C LEU A 435 -25.15 13.79 26.97
N GLY A 436 -26.26 13.71 26.26
CA GLY A 436 -27.34 12.79 26.60
C GLY A 436 -27.06 11.32 26.34
N ALA A 437 -25.87 10.94 25.85
CA ALA A 437 -25.54 9.57 25.46
C ALA A 437 -24.10 9.19 25.89
N PRO A 438 -23.82 7.88 26.02
CA PRO A 438 -22.46 7.35 26.13
C PRO A 438 -21.80 7.39 24.73
N PHE A 439 -21.59 8.62 24.26
CA PHE A 439 -20.95 9.02 23.01
C PHE A 439 -19.64 8.24 22.78
N VAL A 440 -19.40 7.72 21.57
CA VAL A 440 -18.17 6.99 21.14
C VAL A 440 -17.77 5.75 21.95
N ALA A 441 -18.72 5.08 22.61
CA ALA A 441 -18.47 3.78 23.24
C ALA A 441 -18.13 2.68 22.21
N GLU A 442 -17.48 1.60 22.63
CA GLU A 442 -17.05 0.47 21.80
C GLU A 442 -18.10 0.05 20.76
N GLY A 443 -17.71 0.04 19.48
CA GLY A 443 -18.58 -0.32 18.36
C GLY A 443 -19.53 0.80 17.92
N PHE A 444 -19.20 2.05 18.19
CA PHE A 444 -19.89 3.21 17.61
C PHE A 444 -19.65 3.29 16.10
N ASP A 445 -20.50 4.05 15.41
CA ASP A 445 -20.37 4.29 13.97
C ASP A 445 -19.37 5.41 13.75
N SER A 446 -18.15 5.09 13.35
CA SER A 446 -17.09 6.08 13.11
C SER A 446 -17.37 6.94 11.88
N THR A 447 -18.23 6.51 10.96
CA THR A 447 -18.59 7.32 9.77
C THR A 447 -19.58 8.46 10.04
N ALA A 448 -19.82 8.77 11.31
CA ALA A 448 -20.75 9.81 11.75
C ALA A 448 -20.02 10.89 12.57
N ASP A 449 -18.70 10.90 12.50
CA ASP A 449 -17.77 11.90 13.03
C ASP A 449 -17.97 12.25 14.52
N ASN A 450 -18.47 11.29 15.29
CA ASN A 450 -18.78 11.46 16.70
C ASN A 450 -17.49 11.68 17.53
N GLU A 451 -16.42 11.00 17.17
CA GLU A 451 -15.09 11.11 17.75
C GLU A 451 -14.46 12.48 17.49
N GLU A 452 -14.63 13.03 16.30
CA GLU A 452 -14.12 14.34 15.91
C GLU A 452 -14.87 15.42 16.66
N PHE A 453 -16.19 15.29 16.79
CA PHE A 453 -16.98 16.20 17.62
C PHE A 453 -16.51 16.16 19.08
N LEU A 454 -16.30 14.97 19.65
CA LEU A 454 -15.86 14.85 21.04
C LEU A 454 -14.44 15.41 21.24
N LEU A 455 -13.55 15.23 20.28
CA LEU A 455 -12.20 15.76 20.33
C LEU A 455 -12.17 17.28 20.05
N ASN A 456 -13.06 17.80 19.18
CA ASN A 456 -13.32 19.23 19.03
C ASN A 456 -13.80 19.85 20.36
N LEU A 457 -14.69 19.15 21.08
CA LEU A 457 -15.16 19.54 22.40
C LEU A 457 -14.02 19.55 23.42
N TYR A 458 -13.10 18.58 23.38
CA TYR A 458 -11.89 18.59 24.21
C TYR A 458 -11.00 19.79 23.87
N GLY A 459 -10.80 20.06 22.59
CA GLY A 459 -10.01 21.21 22.12
C GLY A 459 -10.57 22.57 22.56
N ASP A 460 -11.90 22.69 22.73
CA ASP A 460 -12.55 23.92 23.19
C ASP A 460 -12.53 24.07 24.73
N LEU A 461 -12.66 22.96 25.47
CA LEU A 461 -12.85 22.98 26.93
C LEU A 461 -11.60 22.70 27.77
N VAL A 462 -10.68 21.84 27.30
CA VAL A 462 -9.56 21.32 28.09
C VAL A 462 -8.31 22.18 27.89
N ASP A 463 -7.81 22.80 28.97
CA ASP A 463 -6.57 23.60 28.98
C ASP A 463 -5.38 22.76 29.46
N GLY A 464 -5.06 21.69 28.71
CA GLY A 464 -3.99 20.73 29.02
C GLY A 464 -4.16 19.40 28.30
N ASP A 465 -3.47 18.36 28.78
CA ASP A 465 -3.44 17.01 28.16
C ASP A 465 -4.08 15.93 29.04
N THR A 466 -4.12 16.10 30.36
CA THR A 466 -4.52 15.02 31.28
C THR A 466 -6.02 14.98 31.52
N VAL A 467 -6.68 13.88 31.12
CA VAL A 467 -8.13 13.67 31.24
C VAL A 467 -8.40 12.47 32.16
N LEU A 468 -9.09 12.70 33.28
CA LEU A 468 -9.47 11.60 34.19
C LEU A 468 -10.81 11.00 33.79
N TRP A 469 -10.90 9.68 33.76
CA TRP A 469 -12.16 8.94 33.67
C TRP A 469 -12.58 8.46 35.06
N ASP A 470 -13.73 8.91 35.57
CA ASP A 470 -14.20 8.48 36.88
C ASP A 470 -14.67 7.01 36.85
N GLU A 471 -14.04 6.16 37.67
CA GLU A 471 -14.47 4.77 37.91
C GLU A 471 -14.82 4.52 39.39
N SER A 472 -14.92 5.59 40.18
CA SER A 472 -15.11 5.50 41.63
C SER A 472 -16.58 5.45 42.07
N HIS A 473 -17.54 5.67 41.15
CA HIS A 473 -18.99 5.75 41.44
C HIS A 473 -19.83 4.71 40.68
N GLY A 474 -19.23 3.56 40.37
CA GLY A 474 -19.94 2.40 39.83
C GLY A 474 -20.46 2.63 38.41
N GLN A 475 -19.65 3.29 37.59
CA GLN A 475 -19.87 3.49 36.17
C GLN A 475 -20.04 2.15 35.46
N PHE A 476 -21.01 2.10 34.54
CA PHE A 476 -21.12 1.00 33.60
C PHE A 476 -20.14 1.17 32.43
N TYR A 477 -19.99 2.41 31.95
CA TYR A 477 -19.05 2.81 30.91
C TYR A 477 -17.76 3.34 31.56
N ASP A 478 -16.86 2.42 31.89
CA ASP A 478 -15.49 2.75 32.32
C ASP A 478 -14.61 3.11 31.11
N LEU A 479 -13.36 3.55 31.33
CA LEU A 479 -12.47 3.95 30.22
C LEU A 479 -12.26 2.82 29.21
N ALA A 480 -12.20 1.57 29.69
CA ALA A 480 -12.07 0.38 28.86
C ALA A 480 -13.24 0.15 27.90
N SER A 481 -14.35 0.88 28.07
CA SER A 481 -15.49 0.87 27.14
C SER A 481 -15.30 1.81 25.94
N PHE A 482 -14.17 2.52 25.82
CA PHE A 482 -13.86 3.49 24.76
C PHE A 482 -12.47 3.27 24.11
N PRO A 483 -12.09 2.03 23.74
CA PRO A 483 -10.70 1.74 23.33
C PRO A 483 -10.26 2.46 22.04
N GLU A 484 -11.17 2.61 21.07
CA GLU A 484 -10.90 3.29 19.80
C GLU A 484 -10.71 4.80 20.01
N PHE A 485 -11.63 5.44 20.75
CA PHE A 485 -11.51 6.85 21.08
C PHE A 485 -10.32 7.16 22.01
N GLU A 486 -9.99 6.27 22.95
CA GLU A 486 -8.79 6.40 23.79
C GLU A 486 -7.53 6.47 22.93
N SER A 487 -7.38 5.56 21.97
CA SER A 487 -6.25 5.54 21.04
C SER A 487 -6.19 6.82 20.20
N TYR A 488 -7.32 7.22 19.62
CA TYR A 488 -7.43 8.44 18.80
C TYR A 488 -7.10 9.72 19.59
N ALA A 489 -7.61 9.86 20.81
CA ALA A 489 -7.32 11.01 21.66
C ALA A 489 -5.84 11.04 22.12
N GLU A 490 -5.22 9.88 22.35
CA GLU A 490 -3.79 9.77 22.70
C GLU A 490 -2.88 10.17 21.54
N GLU A 491 -3.22 9.78 20.30
CA GLU A 491 -2.52 10.21 19.08
C GLU A 491 -2.56 11.73 18.90
N GLU A 492 -3.71 12.33 19.24
CA GLU A 492 -3.92 13.78 19.21
C GLU A 492 -3.37 14.52 20.46
N GLY A 493 -2.72 13.78 21.36
CA GLY A 493 -1.89 14.33 22.44
C GLY A 493 -2.56 14.47 23.80
N TYR A 494 -3.71 13.85 24.03
CA TYR A 494 -4.33 13.72 25.35
C TYR A 494 -3.81 12.47 26.10
N ASP A 495 -3.90 12.48 27.43
CA ASP A 495 -3.51 11.37 28.32
C ASP A 495 -4.75 10.99 29.16
N LEU A 496 -5.47 9.95 28.71
CA LEU A 496 -6.70 9.48 29.35
C LEU A 496 -6.36 8.48 30.45
N GLN A 497 -6.91 8.71 31.65
CA GLN A 497 -6.57 7.91 32.83
C GLN A 497 -7.79 7.56 33.68
N ALA A 498 -8.01 6.27 33.89
CA ALA A 498 -8.97 5.79 34.88
C ALA A 498 -8.58 6.19 36.31
N THR A 499 -9.52 6.74 37.08
CA THR A 499 -9.34 7.03 38.52
C THR A 499 -10.38 6.34 39.41
N GLY A 500 -9.89 5.72 40.48
CA GLY A 500 -10.69 5.19 41.58
C GLY A 500 -10.70 6.07 42.84
N ASP A 501 -10.09 7.26 42.80
CA ASP A 501 -10.01 8.24 43.92
C ASP A 501 -10.17 9.67 43.36
N LEU A 502 -11.35 9.95 42.80
CA LEU A 502 -11.66 11.20 42.10
C LEU A 502 -11.24 12.46 42.90
N GLU A 503 -11.63 12.57 44.17
CA GLU A 503 -11.26 13.72 45.02
C GLU A 503 -9.73 13.88 45.17
N GLY A 504 -8.99 12.77 45.19
CA GLY A 504 -7.53 12.76 45.35
C GLY A 504 -6.76 13.16 44.10
N ASP A 505 -7.28 12.81 42.93
CA ASP A 505 -6.55 12.87 41.66
C ASP A 505 -6.87 14.13 40.82
N LEU A 506 -8.03 14.78 41.03
CA LEU A 506 -8.42 16.01 40.33
C LEU A 506 -7.35 17.12 40.32
N GLY A 507 -6.48 17.17 41.33
CA GLY A 507 -5.42 18.18 41.42
C GLY A 507 -4.27 18.03 40.41
N GLY A 508 -4.23 16.92 39.67
CA GLY A 508 -3.24 16.62 38.64
C GLY A 508 -3.82 16.53 37.23
N ALA A 509 -5.11 16.78 37.05
CA ALA A 509 -5.82 16.66 35.78
C ALA A 509 -6.24 18.03 35.24
N ASP A 510 -6.53 18.07 33.94
CA ASP A 510 -7.05 19.23 33.23
C ASP A 510 -8.54 19.06 32.90
N ALA A 511 -8.99 17.81 32.78
CA ALA A 511 -10.41 17.46 32.63
C ALA A 511 -10.80 16.21 33.42
N VAL A 512 -12.11 16.02 33.61
CA VAL A 512 -12.70 14.77 34.08
C VAL A 512 -13.95 14.40 33.27
N VAL A 513 -14.04 13.14 32.89
CA VAL A 513 -15.21 12.50 32.29
C VAL A 513 -15.96 11.71 33.36
N ILE A 514 -17.28 11.92 33.43
CA ILE A 514 -18.18 11.20 34.33
C ILE A 514 -19.35 10.65 33.50
N THR A 515 -19.38 9.34 33.33
CA THR A 515 -20.49 8.62 32.69
C THR A 515 -21.47 8.09 33.73
N SER A 516 -22.78 8.23 33.52
CA SER A 516 -23.89 7.52 34.21
C SER A 516 -23.52 6.80 35.55
N PRO A 517 -23.27 7.55 36.64
CA PRO A 517 -22.74 7.01 37.89
C PRO A 517 -23.85 6.37 38.73
N SER A 518 -23.71 5.09 39.08
CA SER A 518 -24.75 4.37 39.84
C SER A 518 -24.74 4.67 41.35
N ASP A 519 -23.60 5.11 41.89
CA ASP A 519 -23.45 5.54 43.28
C ASP A 519 -23.44 7.07 43.40
N ALA A 520 -23.99 7.59 44.50
CA ALA A 520 -24.05 9.03 44.75
C ALA A 520 -22.70 9.60 45.24
N PHE A 521 -22.37 10.80 44.76
CA PHE A 521 -21.20 11.57 45.20
C PHE A 521 -21.37 12.07 46.64
N THR A 522 -20.26 12.22 47.35
CA THR A 522 -20.25 12.85 48.67
C THR A 522 -20.18 14.37 48.58
N ASP A 523 -20.63 15.06 49.63
CA ASP A 523 -20.50 16.53 49.75
C ASP A 523 -19.05 17.03 49.50
N SER A 524 -18.02 16.22 49.80
CA SER A 524 -16.61 16.61 49.56
C SER A 524 -16.20 16.46 48.11
N GLU A 525 -16.58 15.38 47.43
CA GLU A 525 -16.35 15.19 45.99
C GLU A 525 -17.07 16.27 45.17
N LEU A 526 -18.34 16.57 45.48
CA LEU A 526 -19.09 17.65 44.83
C LEU A 526 -18.44 19.03 45.04
N SER A 527 -17.91 19.29 46.24
CA SER A 527 -17.16 20.53 46.50
C SER A 527 -15.83 20.55 45.74
N ALA A 528 -15.18 19.41 45.56
CA ALA A 528 -13.92 19.30 44.84
C ALA A 528 -14.12 19.51 43.34
N LEU A 529 -15.17 18.94 42.74
CA LEU A 529 -15.56 19.19 41.35
C LEU A 529 -15.91 20.67 41.11
N SER A 530 -16.65 21.29 42.03
CA SER A 530 -16.94 22.73 41.97
C SER A 530 -15.67 23.58 42.06
N ASP A 531 -14.77 23.27 43.00
CA ASP A 531 -13.47 23.94 43.11
C ASP A 531 -12.60 23.69 41.85
N PHE A 532 -12.68 22.51 41.22
CA PHE A 532 -11.94 22.15 40.01
C PHE A 532 -12.36 23.02 38.81
N VAL A 533 -13.67 23.12 38.55
CA VAL A 533 -14.23 23.99 37.51
C VAL A 533 -13.91 25.47 37.78
N ASP A 534 -14.03 25.94 39.03
CA ASP A 534 -13.66 27.31 39.42
C ASP A 534 -12.17 27.62 39.17
N ASN A 535 -11.31 26.61 39.15
CA ASN A 535 -9.88 26.73 38.85
C ASN A 535 -9.54 26.53 37.38
N GLY A 536 -10.53 26.29 36.51
CA GLY A 536 -10.37 26.16 35.06
C GLY A 536 -10.33 24.73 34.53
N GLY A 537 -10.56 23.72 35.37
CA GLY A 537 -10.67 22.33 34.91
C GLY A 537 -12.00 22.06 34.19
N ALA A 538 -11.98 21.17 33.21
CA ALA A 538 -13.16 20.83 32.42
C ALA A 538 -13.91 19.61 32.99
N VAL A 539 -15.24 19.59 32.89
CA VAL A 539 -16.06 18.43 33.28
C VAL A 539 -16.95 18.01 32.12
N ILE A 540 -16.83 16.76 31.69
CA ILE A 540 -17.63 16.18 30.61
C ILE A 540 -18.55 15.13 31.22
N LEU A 541 -19.87 15.34 31.11
CA LEU A 541 -20.89 14.49 31.71
C LEU A 541 -21.63 13.73 30.61
N HIS A 542 -21.61 12.39 30.67
CA HIS A 542 -22.35 11.52 29.76
C HIS A 542 -23.50 10.85 30.49
N ASP A 543 -24.69 11.08 30.01
CA ASP A 543 -25.90 10.40 30.45
C ASP A 543 -26.26 9.26 29.48
N GLN A 544 -27.37 8.58 29.74
CA GLN A 544 -27.96 7.62 28.82
C GLN A 544 -29.47 7.55 29.03
N SER A 545 -30.18 6.92 28.10
CA SER A 545 -31.64 6.78 28.18
C SER A 545 -32.13 6.01 29.41
N ASP A 546 -33.35 6.30 29.83
CA ASP A 546 -34.08 5.64 30.93
C ASP A 546 -34.45 4.16 30.67
N PHE A 547 -34.03 3.56 29.56
CA PHE A 547 -34.41 2.18 29.20
C PHE A 547 -33.97 1.14 30.26
N ASN A 548 -34.94 0.66 31.05
CA ASN A 548 -34.77 -0.20 32.24
C ASN A 548 -34.13 0.47 33.47
N ASP A 549 -34.24 1.79 33.64
CA ASP A 549 -33.81 2.53 34.85
C ASP A 549 -32.27 2.42 35.07
N PHE A 550 -31.50 2.63 33.99
CA PHE A 550 -30.03 2.51 33.95
C PHE A 550 -29.28 3.85 33.83
N ASP A 551 -29.96 4.91 33.39
CA ASP A 551 -29.54 6.30 33.22
C ASP A 551 -28.84 6.89 34.46
N ALA A 552 -29.32 6.55 35.66
CA ALA A 552 -28.80 7.13 36.91
C ALA A 552 -28.82 8.68 36.91
N THR A 553 -29.77 9.28 36.18
CA THR A 553 -29.97 10.73 35.95
C THR A 553 -29.90 11.54 37.24
N ALA A 554 -30.40 10.99 38.34
CA ALA A 554 -30.43 11.66 39.65
C ALA A 554 -29.02 11.98 40.20
N ASN A 555 -28.02 11.12 39.97
CA ASN A 555 -26.66 11.35 40.47
C ASN A 555 -25.91 12.37 39.60
N LEU A 556 -26.08 12.34 38.27
CA LEU A 556 -25.55 13.38 37.37
C LEU A 556 -26.16 14.75 37.68
N ASN A 557 -27.46 14.81 37.96
CA ASN A 557 -28.13 16.05 38.33
C ASN A 557 -27.68 16.60 39.69
N GLU A 558 -27.18 15.76 40.61
CA GLU A 558 -26.54 16.23 41.85
C GLU A 558 -25.18 16.91 41.56
N VAL A 559 -24.42 16.40 40.59
CA VAL A 559 -23.21 17.07 40.08
C VAL A 559 -23.56 18.39 39.40
N ALA A 560 -24.56 18.40 38.51
CA ALA A 560 -25.03 19.62 37.84
C ALA A 560 -25.53 20.69 38.84
N ASP A 561 -26.21 20.28 39.91
CA ASP A 561 -26.62 21.17 41.01
C ASP A 561 -25.41 21.75 41.77
N ALA A 562 -24.37 20.95 42.03
CA ALA A 562 -23.17 21.40 42.72
C ALA A 562 -22.34 22.40 41.89
N LEU A 563 -22.32 22.22 40.58
CA LEU A 563 -21.62 23.08 39.62
C LEU A 563 -22.45 24.32 39.21
N ASP A 564 -23.70 24.46 39.68
CA ASP A 564 -24.64 25.56 39.34
C ASP A 564 -24.91 25.67 37.83
N LEU A 565 -24.99 24.53 37.12
CA LEU A 565 -25.17 24.49 35.66
C LEU A 565 -26.55 25.02 35.25
N GLY A 566 -26.62 25.59 34.05
CA GLY A 566 -27.85 26.03 33.40
C GLY A 566 -28.73 24.90 32.85
N PHE A 567 -28.18 23.69 32.70
CA PHE A 567 -28.86 22.50 32.20
C PHE A 567 -28.90 21.35 33.23
N ARG A 568 -29.83 20.43 33.04
CA ARG A 568 -30.00 19.17 33.78
C ARG A 568 -30.21 18.03 32.78
N PHE A 569 -30.03 16.80 33.22
CA PHE A 569 -30.36 15.60 32.45
C PHE A 569 -31.82 15.20 32.67
N ASN A 570 -32.51 14.79 31.61
CA ASN A 570 -33.88 14.29 31.67
C ASN A 570 -33.87 12.77 31.85
N ASP A 571 -34.82 12.27 32.61
CA ASP A 571 -34.98 10.82 32.83
C ASP A 571 -35.90 10.28 31.73
N ASP A 572 -35.40 10.23 30.50
CA ASP A 572 -36.18 9.88 29.30
C ASP A 572 -35.36 9.16 28.23
N GLN A 573 -36.03 8.75 27.15
CA GLN A 573 -35.41 8.29 25.92
C GLN A 573 -35.89 9.13 24.74
N VAL A 574 -34.96 9.62 23.92
CA VAL A 574 -35.28 10.29 22.65
C VAL A 574 -35.33 9.26 21.53
N LEU A 575 -36.40 9.30 20.74
CA LEU A 575 -36.63 8.41 19.61
C LEU A 575 -36.90 9.20 18.33
N ASP A 576 -36.43 8.69 17.19
CA ASP A 576 -36.78 9.20 15.86
C ASP A 576 -37.04 8.04 14.90
N GLU A 577 -38.23 8.01 14.27
CA GLU A 577 -38.61 6.94 13.33
C GLU A 577 -38.21 7.26 11.88
N ASP A 578 -37.89 8.52 11.59
CA ASP A 578 -37.59 9.04 10.26
C ASP A 578 -36.07 9.21 10.04
N GLU A 579 -35.34 9.78 11.01
CA GLU A 579 -33.88 10.04 10.94
C GLU A 579 -33.14 9.23 12.03
N ASN A 580 -32.62 8.05 11.68
CA ASN A 580 -31.93 7.15 12.62
C ASN A 580 -30.97 6.17 11.94
N ALA A 581 -29.97 5.69 12.68
CA ALA A 581 -28.99 4.68 12.26
C ALA A 581 -29.55 3.25 12.43
N GLY A 582 -30.64 2.95 11.72
CA GLY A 582 -31.21 1.60 11.61
C GLY A 582 -32.20 1.19 12.70
N ALA A 583 -32.27 1.92 13.82
CA ALA A 583 -33.29 1.72 14.85
C ALA A 583 -33.75 3.05 15.46
N PRO A 584 -35.05 3.20 15.84
CA PRO A 584 -35.55 4.50 16.31
C PRO A 584 -34.93 5.05 17.59
N PHE A 585 -34.25 4.22 18.39
CA PHE A 585 -33.54 4.63 19.60
C PHE A 585 -32.09 5.05 19.35
N VAL A 586 -31.67 5.09 18.08
CA VAL A 586 -30.37 5.57 17.62
C VAL A 586 -30.59 6.75 16.65
N PRO A 587 -31.18 7.87 17.12
CA PRO A 587 -31.41 9.04 16.26
C PRO A 587 -30.11 9.59 15.70
N THR A 588 -30.16 10.10 14.46
CA THR A 588 -29.10 10.90 13.86
C THR A 588 -29.52 12.37 13.76
N THR A 589 -28.57 13.30 13.69
CA THR A 589 -28.90 14.73 13.56
C THR A 589 -27.77 15.55 12.93
N GLY A 590 -28.13 16.46 12.03
CA GLY A 590 -27.26 17.56 11.55
C GLY A 590 -27.66 18.92 12.13
N ASN A 591 -28.52 18.95 13.15
CA ASN A 591 -29.12 20.16 13.70
C ASN A 591 -28.23 20.82 14.77
N PHE A 592 -27.24 21.58 14.29
CA PHE A 592 -26.20 22.20 15.11
C PHE A 592 -26.44 23.72 15.30
N ASP A 593 -26.27 24.23 16.54
CA ASP A 593 -26.35 25.68 16.87
C ASP A 593 -25.14 26.17 17.70
N GLY A 594 -24.05 25.38 17.74
CA GLY A 594 -22.81 25.66 18.47
C GLY A 594 -21.83 26.61 17.76
N SER A 595 -20.67 26.87 18.38
CA SER A 595 -19.57 27.58 17.71
C SER A 595 -19.00 26.75 16.57
N SER A 596 -18.45 27.42 15.55
CA SER A 596 -17.83 26.71 14.42
C SER A 596 -16.68 25.79 14.83
N SER A 597 -16.04 26.02 15.98
CA SER A 597 -14.94 25.20 16.50
C SER A 597 -15.36 23.81 16.97
N LEU A 598 -16.62 23.60 17.34
CA LEU A 598 -17.11 22.27 17.75
C LEU A 598 -17.35 21.32 16.57
N PHE A 599 -17.42 21.88 15.37
CA PHE A 599 -17.70 21.18 14.11
C PHE A 599 -16.61 21.52 13.09
N GLU A 600 -15.40 21.80 13.58
CA GLU A 600 -14.23 22.00 12.72
C GLU A 600 -13.83 20.64 12.14
N THR A 601 -13.73 20.58 10.82
CA THR A 601 -13.20 19.44 10.07
C THR A 601 -11.81 19.06 10.59
N ARG A 602 -11.61 17.78 10.89
CA ARG A 602 -10.35 17.16 11.31
C ARG A 602 -10.35 15.70 10.82
N SER A 603 -9.19 15.05 10.84
CA SER A 603 -9.09 13.62 10.49
C SER A 603 -9.74 12.78 11.58
N GLY A 604 -10.80 12.05 11.22
CA GLY A 604 -11.46 11.02 12.02
C GLY A 604 -10.72 9.69 12.11
N ILE A 605 -11.37 8.72 12.77
CA ILE A 605 -10.90 7.32 12.81
C ILE A 605 -11.25 6.59 11.51
N ASP A 606 -12.35 6.98 10.86
CA ASP A 606 -12.79 6.45 9.58
C ASP A 606 -12.13 7.14 8.38
N ASP A 607 -11.71 8.40 8.56
CA ASP A 607 -10.82 9.10 7.67
C ASP A 607 -9.43 8.45 7.71
N ASP A 608 -9.15 7.58 6.73
CA ASP A 608 -7.77 7.28 6.39
C ASP A 608 -7.26 8.42 5.47
N PRO A 609 -6.44 9.37 5.98
CA PRO A 609 -5.91 10.46 5.15
C PRO A 609 -5.03 9.93 3.99
N ASP A 610 -4.64 8.66 4.06
CA ASP A 610 -3.86 7.95 3.06
C ASP A 610 -4.74 7.03 2.16
N ALA A 611 -6.03 6.81 2.47
CA ALA A 611 -7.00 6.15 1.58
C ALA A 611 -7.58 7.17 0.59
N ARG A 612 -7.08 7.13 -0.64
CA ARG A 612 -7.31 8.24 -1.59
C ARG A 612 -8.31 7.94 -2.72
N THR A 613 -8.92 6.76 -2.80
CA THR A 613 -9.88 6.50 -3.89
C THR A 613 -11.16 7.36 -3.78
N THR A 614 -11.69 7.84 -4.90
CA THR A 614 -12.95 8.62 -4.92
C THR A 614 -14.14 7.74 -5.33
N GLU A 615 -15.37 8.09 -4.93
CA GLU A 615 -16.58 7.38 -5.38
C GLU A 615 -16.66 7.32 -6.91
N TYR A 616 -16.15 8.36 -7.59
CA TYR A 616 -16.06 8.41 -9.04
C TYR A 616 -15.09 7.35 -9.60
N LEU A 617 -13.88 7.23 -9.06
CA LEU A 617 -12.91 6.20 -9.48
C LEU A 617 -13.45 4.80 -9.20
N ILE A 618 -14.07 4.55 -8.04
CA ILE A 618 -14.72 3.27 -7.71
C ILE A 618 -15.83 2.94 -8.70
N GLN A 619 -16.66 3.92 -9.08
CA GLN A 619 -17.69 3.71 -10.10
C GLN A 619 -17.07 3.32 -11.45
N TRP A 620 -15.96 3.95 -11.82
CA TRP A 620 -15.28 3.67 -13.08
C TRP A 620 -14.50 2.36 -13.08
N ALA A 621 -13.98 1.93 -11.94
CA ALA A 621 -13.44 0.58 -11.73
C ALA A 621 -14.48 -0.47 -12.10
N ASN A 622 -15.69 -0.36 -11.53
CA ASN A 622 -16.80 -1.27 -11.85
C ASN A 622 -17.18 -1.23 -13.34
N ASN A 623 -17.17 -0.04 -13.94
CA ASN A 623 -17.45 0.13 -15.37
C ASN A 623 -16.37 -0.53 -16.25
N ALA A 624 -15.09 -0.46 -15.85
CA ALA A 624 -13.97 -1.09 -16.54
C ALA A 624 -14.02 -2.62 -16.43
N THR A 625 -14.36 -3.15 -15.26
CA THR A 625 -14.60 -4.60 -15.06
C THR A 625 -15.78 -5.10 -15.91
N ASP A 626 -16.89 -4.34 -15.92
CA ASP A 626 -18.05 -4.63 -16.78
C ASP A 626 -17.68 -4.60 -18.28
N PHE A 627 -16.74 -3.72 -18.66
CA PHE A 627 -16.18 -3.68 -19.99
C PHE A 627 -15.37 -4.96 -20.26
N ALA A 628 -14.43 -5.32 -19.37
CA ALA A 628 -13.60 -6.51 -19.49
C ALA A 628 -14.39 -7.83 -19.56
N ASN A 629 -15.54 -7.91 -18.87
CA ASN A 629 -16.44 -9.07 -18.85
C ASN A 629 -16.93 -9.55 -20.23
N ARG A 630 -16.71 -8.79 -21.31
CA ARG A 630 -16.93 -9.32 -22.67
C ARG A 630 -15.93 -10.39 -23.09
N LEU A 631 -14.78 -10.46 -22.41
CA LEU A 631 -13.75 -11.46 -22.64
C LEU A 631 -14.08 -12.76 -21.91
N ASP A 632 -14.95 -12.74 -20.88
CA ASP A 632 -15.27 -13.92 -20.07
C ASP A 632 -15.81 -15.09 -20.94
N GLY A 633 -15.09 -16.21 -20.91
CA GLY A 633 -15.37 -17.40 -21.69
C GLY A 633 -15.12 -17.27 -23.20
N GLU A 634 -14.59 -16.14 -23.67
CA GLU A 634 -14.22 -15.93 -25.06
C GLU A 634 -12.86 -16.57 -25.37
N GLU A 635 -12.70 -16.90 -26.65
CA GLU A 635 -11.42 -17.36 -27.15
C GLU A 635 -10.65 -16.19 -27.75
N VAL A 636 -9.45 -15.95 -27.24
CA VAL A 636 -8.61 -14.80 -27.60
C VAL A 636 -7.27 -15.24 -28.16
N THR A 637 -6.56 -14.31 -28.79
CA THR A 637 -5.18 -14.51 -29.23
C THR A 637 -4.26 -13.62 -28.40
N LEU A 638 -3.38 -14.25 -27.62
CA LEU A 638 -2.33 -13.61 -26.84
C LEU A 638 -1.04 -13.47 -27.63
N PHE A 639 -0.31 -12.37 -27.39
CA PHE A 639 1.03 -12.14 -27.90
C PHE A 639 1.78 -11.14 -27.02
N PHE A 640 3.10 -11.26 -27.00
CA PHE A 640 3.99 -10.51 -26.09
C PHE A 640 4.69 -9.34 -26.81
N ASP A 641 5.04 -8.30 -26.06
CA ASP A 641 5.83 -7.18 -26.57
C ASP A 641 7.32 -7.57 -26.74
N ASP A 642 8.05 -6.87 -27.60
CA ASP A 642 9.49 -7.12 -27.82
C ASP A 642 10.38 -6.37 -26.80
N SER A 643 9.83 -5.38 -26.09
CA SER A 643 10.55 -4.53 -25.12
C SER A 643 10.25 -4.86 -23.65
N GLU A 644 9.19 -5.62 -23.35
CA GLU A 644 8.73 -5.90 -21.97
C GLU A 644 8.99 -7.34 -21.55
N PRO A 645 9.29 -7.68 -20.29
CA PRO A 645 9.43 -9.08 -19.87
C PRO A 645 8.16 -9.90 -20.15
N LEU A 646 8.28 -11.22 -20.22
CA LEU A 646 7.14 -12.10 -20.47
C LEU A 646 6.16 -12.15 -19.28
N ARG A 647 6.65 -11.88 -18.07
CA ARG A 647 5.87 -11.86 -16.83
C ARG A 647 6.42 -10.84 -15.84
N ASP A 648 5.56 -10.37 -14.95
CA ASP A 648 5.95 -9.79 -13.66
C ASP A 648 6.03 -10.94 -12.62
N PRO A 649 6.26 -10.67 -11.31
CA PRO A 649 6.36 -11.73 -10.30
C PRO A 649 5.15 -12.67 -10.19
N THR A 650 3.95 -12.27 -10.62
CA THR A 650 2.72 -13.08 -10.45
C THR A 650 1.97 -13.33 -11.74
N ARG A 651 2.20 -12.54 -12.79
CA ARG A 651 1.33 -12.47 -13.98
C ARG A 651 2.11 -12.41 -15.28
N LEU A 652 1.59 -13.06 -16.30
CA LEU A 652 2.06 -12.89 -17.68
C LEU A 652 1.72 -11.47 -18.18
N LEU A 653 2.63 -10.88 -18.95
CA LEU A 653 2.46 -9.54 -19.53
C LEU A 653 2.16 -9.63 -21.02
N ALA A 654 0.90 -9.49 -21.42
CA ALA A 654 0.50 -9.77 -22.80
C ALA A 654 -0.55 -8.82 -23.38
N TYR A 655 -0.57 -8.75 -24.72
CA TYR A 655 -1.63 -8.11 -25.49
C TYR A 655 -2.72 -9.12 -25.85
N ILE A 656 -3.98 -8.66 -25.83
CA ILE A 656 -5.14 -9.48 -26.17
C ILE A 656 -5.78 -9.02 -27.47
N ARG A 657 -5.98 -9.96 -28.41
CA ARG A 657 -6.88 -9.80 -29.55
C ARG A 657 -8.08 -10.71 -29.48
N TYR A 658 -9.27 -10.16 -29.73
CA TYR A 658 -10.53 -10.90 -29.65
C TYR A 658 -11.51 -10.52 -30.78
N ASP A 659 -12.59 -11.30 -30.95
CA ASP A 659 -13.61 -11.09 -31.98
C ASP A 659 -14.80 -10.26 -31.46
N ASP A 660 -14.60 -8.95 -31.36
CA ASP A 660 -15.67 -8.00 -31.01
C ASP A 660 -16.86 -8.05 -32.00
N SER A 661 -16.60 -8.41 -33.26
CA SER A 661 -17.61 -8.36 -34.33
C SER A 661 -18.52 -9.59 -34.40
N GLY A 662 -18.12 -10.70 -33.76
CA GLY A 662 -18.76 -12.01 -33.85
C GLY A 662 -18.63 -12.69 -35.23
N ASP A 663 -17.65 -12.31 -36.05
CA ASP A 663 -17.44 -12.85 -37.41
C ASP A 663 -16.42 -14.01 -37.48
N GLY A 664 -15.82 -14.32 -36.33
CA GLY A 664 -14.79 -15.32 -36.10
C GLY A 664 -13.37 -14.82 -36.35
N GLN A 665 -13.13 -13.53 -36.55
CA GLN A 665 -11.79 -12.95 -36.66
C GLN A 665 -11.41 -12.17 -35.40
N ARG A 666 -10.27 -12.52 -34.79
CA ARG A 666 -9.71 -11.85 -33.61
C ARG A 666 -8.82 -10.68 -34.02
N ASP A 667 -9.45 -9.65 -34.60
CA ASP A 667 -8.74 -8.49 -35.16
C ASP A 667 -8.77 -7.26 -34.21
N THR A 668 -9.59 -7.28 -33.15
CA THR A 668 -9.72 -6.16 -32.21
C THR A 668 -8.70 -6.29 -31.09
N LEU A 669 -7.85 -5.27 -30.91
CA LEU A 669 -6.89 -5.18 -29.81
C LEU A 669 -7.60 -4.60 -28.59
N TYR A 670 -7.82 -5.43 -27.57
CA TYR A 670 -8.54 -5.04 -26.35
C TYR A 670 -7.85 -3.87 -25.63
N ASN A 671 -6.51 -3.94 -25.47
CA ASN A 671 -5.68 -2.92 -24.81
C ASN A 671 -5.94 -1.51 -25.35
N LYS A 672 -6.07 -1.37 -26.67
CA LYS A 672 -6.36 -0.07 -27.26
C LYS A 672 -7.82 0.33 -27.09
N GLN A 673 -8.73 -0.63 -27.25
CA GLN A 673 -10.17 -0.38 -27.25
C GLN A 673 -10.66 0.13 -25.90
N ILE A 674 -10.16 -0.44 -24.79
CA ILE A 674 -10.55 0.00 -23.44
C ILE A 674 -10.20 1.47 -23.19
N ILE A 675 -9.02 1.90 -23.66
CA ILE A 675 -8.58 3.30 -23.61
C ILE A 675 -9.43 4.18 -24.54
N GLU A 676 -9.62 3.78 -25.79
CA GLU A 676 -10.42 4.54 -26.77
C GLU A 676 -11.88 4.75 -26.31
N GLU A 677 -12.41 3.81 -25.52
CA GLU A 677 -13.76 3.89 -24.96
C GLU A 677 -13.80 4.57 -23.57
N GLY A 678 -12.66 4.98 -23.03
CA GLY A 678 -12.55 5.80 -21.81
C GLY A 678 -12.71 5.01 -20.51
N TYR A 679 -12.35 3.73 -20.49
CA TYR A 679 -12.43 2.88 -19.30
C TYR A 679 -11.07 2.69 -18.60
N GLY A 680 -9.98 3.20 -19.17
CA GLY A 680 -8.65 3.11 -18.59
C GLY A 680 -7.68 4.12 -19.22
N ARG A 681 -6.47 4.17 -18.67
CA ARG A 681 -5.34 5.02 -19.12
C ARG A 681 -4.26 4.18 -19.78
N ALA A 682 -3.35 4.83 -20.50
CA ALA A 682 -2.12 4.19 -20.95
C ALA A 682 -1.14 4.10 -19.77
N TYR A 683 -0.52 2.93 -19.60
CA TYR A 683 0.49 2.72 -18.58
C TYR A 683 1.90 3.03 -19.11
N GLY A 684 2.63 3.87 -18.39
CA GLY A 684 3.90 4.49 -18.76
C GLY A 684 5.14 3.58 -18.67
N SER A 685 5.13 2.40 -19.29
CA SER A 685 6.32 1.54 -19.40
C SER A 685 7.08 1.72 -20.73
N SER A 686 8.18 0.98 -20.94
CA SER A 686 8.98 1.00 -22.18
C SER A 686 8.35 0.24 -23.37
N LEU A 687 7.08 -0.11 -23.30
CA LEU A 687 6.39 -0.96 -24.27
C LEU A 687 6.35 -0.35 -25.68
N SER A 688 6.46 -1.19 -26.71
CA SER A 688 6.62 -0.72 -28.10
C SER A 688 5.40 0.04 -28.66
N ARG A 689 4.23 -0.17 -28.05
CA ARG A 689 2.95 0.45 -28.41
C ARG A 689 2.53 1.61 -27.52
N HIS A 690 3.36 2.05 -26.57
CA HIS A 690 3.01 3.09 -25.59
C HIS A 690 2.35 4.29 -26.26
N ASP A 691 3.04 4.88 -27.24
CA ASP A 691 2.58 6.11 -27.87
C ASP A 691 1.33 5.92 -28.76
N GLU A 692 0.98 4.68 -29.13
CA GLU A 692 -0.32 4.37 -29.75
C GLU A 692 -1.45 4.43 -28.72
N PHE A 693 -1.20 3.92 -27.51
CA PHE A 693 -2.15 3.92 -26.40
C PHE A 693 -2.32 5.30 -25.81
N TRP A 694 -1.21 5.99 -25.52
CA TRP A 694 -1.22 7.39 -25.10
C TRP A 694 -2.02 8.28 -26.06
N GLN A 695 -1.82 8.12 -27.38
CA GLN A 695 -2.58 8.92 -28.36
C GLN A 695 -4.10 8.61 -28.32
N ALA A 696 -4.49 7.37 -28.03
CA ALA A 696 -5.89 7.00 -27.85
C ALA A 696 -6.47 7.61 -26.57
N GLU A 697 -5.71 7.59 -25.47
CA GLU A 697 -6.09 8.19 -24.21
C GLU A 697 -6.26 9.71 -24.36
N TRP A 698 -5.28 10.38 -24.98
CA TRP A 698 -5.34 11.80 -25.29
C TRP A 698 -6.61 12.14 -26.09
N ASP A 699 -6.95 11.35 -27.11
CA ASP A 699 -8.18 11.56 -27.89
C ASP A 699 -9.45 11.34 -27.05
N ALA A 700 -9.45 10.37 -26.12
CA ALA A 700 -10.55 10.09 -25.20
C ALA A 700 -10.74 11.23 -24.18
N ARG A 701 -9.65 11.73 -23.58
CA ARG A 701 -9.61 12.90 -22.68
C ARG A 701 -10.16 14.15 -23.35
N GLN A 702 -9.64 14.49 -24.53
CA GLN A 702 -10.10 15.67 -25.28
C GLN A 702 -11.58 15.58 -25.70
N ALA A 703 -12.14 14.37 -25.77
CA ALA A 703 -13.54 14.12 -26.07
C ALA A 703 -14.44 14.05 -24.82
N GLY A 704 -13.88 14.04 -23.60
CA GLY A 704 -14.60 13.78 -22.36
C GLY A 704 -15.28 12.40 -22.39
N THR A 705 -14.55 11.38 -22.85
CA THR A 705 -15.09 10.02 -23.02
C THR A 705 -14.85 9.21 -21.77
N GLY A 706 -15.88 8.55 -21.27
CA GLY A 706 -15.76 7.64 -20.15
C GLY A 706 -15.36 8.34 -18.85
N ILE A 707 -14.35 7.79 -18.16
CA ILE A 707 -13.79 8.33 -16.92
C ILE A 707 -13.33 9.78 -17.06
N TRP A 708 -12.91 10.18 -18.27
CA TRP A 708 -12.45 11.54 -18.55
C TRP A 708 -13.56 12.59 -18.63
N THR A 709 -14.82 12.23 -18.31
CA THR A 709 -15.95 13.20 -18.30
C THR A 709 -15.77 14.30 -17.26
N GLU A 710 -15.17 13.99 -16.11
CA GLU A 710 -14.94 14.92 -15.00
C GLU A 710 -13.52 15.48 -14.96
N SER A 711 -12.65 15.04 -15.88
CA SER A 711 -11.26 15.52 -15.97
C SER A 711 -11.23 16.98 -16.42
N ASP A 712 -10.80 17.88 -15.52
CA ASP A 712 -10.62 19.31 -15.82
C ASP A 712 -9.41 19.92 -15.11
N ILE A 713 -8.26 19.87 -15.77
CA ILE A 713 -7.02 20.46 -15.23
C ILE A 713 -7.04 21.99 -15.12
N ASP A 714 -7.96 22.69 -15.82
CA ASP A 714 -8.04 24.15 -15.73
C ASP A 714 -8.65 24.59 -14.37
N ASP A 715 -9.40 23.69 -13.71
CA ASP A 715 -10.03 23.90 -12.41
C ASP A 715 -9.19 23.31 -11.23
N ALA A 716 -8.05 22.67 -11.54
CA ALA A 716 -7.13 22.11 -10.57
C ALA A 716 -6.61 23.16 -9.58
N SER A 717 -6.69 22.85 -8.28
CA SER A 717 -6.08 23.70 -7.25
C SER A 717 -4.54 23.64 -7.32
N PRO A 718 -3.83 24.75 -7.02
CA PRO A 718 -2.38 24.74 -6.89
C PRO A 718 -1.94 23.69 -5.87
N TYR A 719 -0.93 22.90 -6.21
CA TYR A 719 -0.40 21.81 -5.39
C TYR A 719 1.12 22.00 -5.22
N ARG A 720 1.59 22.11 -3.97
CA ARG A 720 2.99 22.38 -3.61
C ARG A 720 3.59 23.57 -4.39
N ASP A 721 2.98 24.74 -4.21
CA ASP A 721 3.33 26.01 -4.89
C ASP A 721 3.52 27.18 -3.90
N ASP A 722 3.85 26.88 -2.64
CA ASP A 722 3.87 27.83 -1.53
C ASP A 722 5.26 28.41 -1.22
N GLY A 723 6.35 27.96 -1.88
CA GLY A 723 7.70 28.36 -1.49
C GLY A 723 8.85 28.03 -2.44
N LEU A 724 10.03 28.62 -2.16
CA LEU A 724 11.33 28.16 -2.68
C LEU A 724 12.36 28.41 -1.57
N GLU A 725 12.10 27.82 -0.41
CA GLU A 725 12.88 27.87 0.81
C GLU A 725 13.89 26.74 0.89
N GLU A 726 13.48 25.50 0.59
CA GLU A 726 14.25 24.28 0.81
C GLU A 726 13.97 23.21 -0.25
N VAL A 727 15.01 22.54 -0.74
CA VAL A 727 14.91 21.38 -1.63
C VAL A 727 15.83 20.30 -1.11
N PHE A 728 15.39 19.05 -1.21
CA PHE A 728 16.28 17.91 -1.04
C PHE A 728 16.63 17.31 -2.39
N ALA A 729 17.82 16.74 -2.51
CA ALA A 729 18.33 16.17 -3.75
C ALA A 729 18.63 14.68 -3.52
N PRO A 730 17.66 13.78 -3.74
CA PRO A 730 17.85 12.36 -3.50
C PRO A 730 18.95 11.78 -4.40
N VAL A 731 19.80 10.93 -3.82
CA VAL A 731 20.86 10.17 -4.51
C VAL A 731 21.66 11.03 -5.49
N ALA A 732 22.03 12.23 -5.03
CA ALA A 732 22.52 13.27 -5.93
C ALA A 732 23.95 13.01 -6.42
N ALA A 733 24.14 13.04 -7.72
CA ALA A 733 25.43 13.28 -8.35
C ALA A 733 25.72 14.78 -8.44
N SER A 734 27.00 15.16 -8.49
CA SER A 734 27.34 16.55 -8.75
C SER A 734 27.34 16.86 -10.25
N ILE A 735 27.05 18.11 -10.61
CA ILE A 735 27.20 18.56 -12.00
C ILE A 735 28.52 19.31 -12.22
N GLY A 736 29.04 19.19 -13.44
CA GLY A 736 30.28 19.79 -13.89
C GLY A 736 30.16 20.38 -15.30
N THR A 737 31.31 20.54 -15.94
CA THR A 737 31.40 20.90 -17.36
C THR A 737 32.14 19.80 -18.12
N ALA A 738 32.04 19.76 -19.46
CA ALA A 738 32.74 18.79 -20.31
C ALA A 738 34.28 18.71 -20.15
N GLY A 739 34.90 19.60 -19.36
CA GLY A 739 36.31 19.56 -18.96
C GLY A 739 36.55 19.39 -17.45
N ASN A 740 35.54 18.97 -16.69
CA ASN A 740 35.49 18.85 -15.23
C ASN A 740 35.85 20.15 -14.49
N GLY A 741 35.53 21.30 -15.08
CA GLY A 741 35.57 22.59 -14.41
C GLY A 741 34.24 22.92 -13.72
N SER A 742 34.25 23.84 -12.76
CA SER A 742 33.01 24.33 -12.15
C SER A 742 32.12 24.99 -13.22
N PRO A 743 30.81 24.65 -13.25
CA PRO A 743 29.87 25.28 -14.15
C PRO A 743 29.82 26.80 -13.89
N GLN A 744 29.71 27.61 -14.96
CA GLN A 744 29.47 29.05 -14.88
C GLN A 744 28.07 29.50 -15.38
N PRO A 745 26.97 28.78 -15.12
CA PRO A 745 25.64 29.22 -15.54
C PRO A 745 25.08 30.32 -14.62
N ASP A 746 24.01 30.92 -15.09
CA ASP A 746 23.35 32.09 -14.49
C ASP A 746 22.44 31.71 -13.29
N SER A 747 22.11 30.43 -13.11
CA SER A 747 21.46 29.86 -11.92
C SER A 747 21.99 28.44 -11.65
N VAL A 748 22.40 28.18 -10.39
CA VAL A 748 22.90 26.87 -9.92
C VAL A 748 22.28 26.58 -8.57
N LEU A 749 21.60 25.44 -8.44
CA LEU A 749 21.31 24.85 -7.13
C LEU A 749 22.61 24.21 -6.63
N PHE A 750 22.99 24.50 -5.40
CA PHE A 750 24.19 23.95 -4.79
C PHE A 750 23.82 23.18 -3.54
N ALA A 751 24.57 22.12 -3.23
CA ALA A 751 24.52 21.51 -1.90
C ALA A 751 25.02 22.48 -0.83
N GLU A 752 24.64 22.23 0.42
CA GLU A 752 25.13 22.97 1.58
C GLU A 752 26.67 22.88 1.70
N PRO A 753 27.33 23.86 2.34
CA PRO A 753 28.78 23.82 2.54
C PRO A 753 29.29 22.64 3.38
N THR A 754 28.39 21.95 4.07
CA THR A 754 28.61 20.74 4.88
C THR A 754 28.67 19.46 4.03
N ALA A 755 28.17 19.51 2.80
CA ALA A 755 28.12 18.36 1.91
C ALA A 755 29.52 17.94 1.40
N ASP A 756 29.68 16.63 1.25
CA ASP A 756 30.87 15.94 0.80
C ASP A 756 30.65 15.31 -0.60
N ARG A 757 31.74 14.99 -1.30
CA ARG A 757 31.70 14.14 -2.53
C ARG A 757 32.41 12.83 -2.28
N ASP A 758 31.75 11.71 -2.50
CA ASP A 758 32.24 10.35 -2.19
C ASP A 758 32.81 10.27 -0.74
N GLY A 759 32.13 10.94 0.21
CA GLY A 759 32.57 11.06 1.60
C GLY A 759 33.84 11.89 1.82
N ASN A 760 34.24 12.73 0.85
CA ASN A 760 35.39 13.62 0.94
C ASN A 760 34.97 15.10 1.01
N PRO A 761 35.43 15.84 2.04
CA PRO A 761 35.18 17.28 2.16
C PRO A 761 35.68 18.12 1.00
N GLN A 762 34.80 18.98 0.50
CA GLN A 762 35.09 19.85 -0.64
C GLN A 762 35.48 21.27 -0.21
N THR A 763 36.33 21.91 -1.01
CA THR A 763 36.66 23.33 -0.85
C THR A 763 35.83 24.16 -1.82
N GLY A 764 34.56 24.38 -1.50
CA GLY A 764 33.58 25.12 -2.32
C GLY A 764 32.23 24.43 -2.33
N ARG A 765 31.18 25.14 -2.77
CA ARG A 765 29.83 24.57 -2.92
C ARG A 765 29.80 23.56 -4.07
N ILE A 766 29.05 22.48 -3.89
CA ILE A 766 28.89 21.39 -4.86
C ILE A 766 27.68 21.71 -5.74
N PRO A 767 27.84 21.92 -7.05
CA PRO A 767 26.70 22.15 -7.94
C PRO A 767 25.85 20.88 -8.07
N LEU A 768 24.53 21.02 -7.92
CA LEU A 768 23.54 19.95 -8.07
C LEU A 768 22.68 20.14 -9.32
N PHE A 769 22.26 21.37 -9.63
CA PHE A 769 21.51 21.71 -10.85
C PHE A 769 22.08 22.95 -11.52
N GLY A 770 22.02 23.01 -12.85
CA GLY A 770 22.52 24.12 -13.64
C GLY A 770 21.68 24.34 -14.89
N ARG A 771 21.43 25.62 -15.20
CA ARG A 771 20.66 26.04 -16.39
C ARG A 771 21.54 26.70 -17.43
N ASP A 772 21.46 26.22 -18.67
CA ASP A 772 22.07 26.83 -19.84
C ASP A 772 20.98 27.46 -20.71
N GLU A 773 20.77 28.77 -20.55
CA GLU A 773 19.74 29.53 -21.30
C GLU A 773 20.02 29.56 -22.81
N ASP A 774 21.31 29.58 -23.22
CA ASP A 774 21.69 29.59 -24.64
C ASP A 774 21.36 28.25 -25.31
N ALA A 775 21.48 27.15 -24.55
CA ALA A 775 21.09 25.81 -24.98
C ALA A 775 19.64 25.43 -24.62
N ARG A 776 18.87 26.30 -23.95
CA ARG A 776 17.55 25.99 -23.37
C ARG A 776 17.51 24.63 -22.65
N THR A 777 18.57 24.35 -21.90
CA THR A 777 18.76 23.04 -21.25
C THR A 777 19.03 23.22 -19.76
N VAL A 778 18.39 22.41 -18.93
CA VAL A 778 18.76 22.23 -17.52
C VAL A 778 19.43 20.87 -17.36
N VAL A 779 20.47 20.81 -16.52
CA VAL A 779 21.12 19.56 -16.14
C VAL A 779 21.15 19.48 -14.61
N GLY A 780 20.52 18.46 -14.06
CA GLY A 780 20.50 18.10 -12.65
C GLY A 780 21.21 16.78 -12.41
N GLY A 781 21.86 16.65 -11.26
CA GLY A 781 22.44 15.37 -10.84
C GLY A 781 21.54 14.56 -9.91
N SER A 782 20.28 14.96 -9.71
CA SER A 782 19.32 14.26 -8.85
C SER A 782 17.95 14.22 -9.53
N LEU A 783 17.12 13.27 -9.13
CA LEU A 783 15.74 13.07 -9.58
C LEU A 783 14.81 13.80 -8.60
N LEU A 784 14.65 15.12 -8.74
CA LEU A 784 13.91 15.91 -7.74
C LEU A 784 12.43 15.56 -7.65
N VAL A 785 11.87 15.00 -8.71
CA VAL A 785 10.43 14.72 -8.86
C VAL A 785 10.10 13.23 -8.68
N ASP A 786 11.02 12.49 -8.07
CA ASP A 786 10.90 11.06 -7.80
C ASP A 786 9.87 10.81 -6.70
N GLU A 787 8.77 10.16 -7.04
CA GLU A 787 7.68 9.94 -6.10
C GLU A 787 8.03 8.99 -4.96
N ARG A 788 9.04 8.12 -5.09
CA ARG A 788 9.42 7.17 -4.03
C ARG A 788 9.80 7.83 -2.71
N TYR A 789 9.98 9.15 -2.69
CA TYR A 789 10.23 9.95 -1.50
C TYR A 789 8.96 10.58 -0.92
N GLU A 790 7.78 10.18 -1.37
CA GLU A 790 6.50 10.60 -0.82
C GLU A 790 6.06 9.63 0.27
N ARG A 791 5.46 10.16 1.34
CA ARG A 791 4.99 9.33 2.46
C ARG A 791 4.01 8.25 2.02
N LEU A 792 3.17 8.58 1.05
CA LEU A 792 2.15 7.72 0.45
C LEU A 792 2.73 6.63 -0.47
N GLU A 793 4.03 6.70 -0.75
CA GLU A 793 4.82 5.64 -1.39
C GLU A 793 5.53 4.74 -0.38
N GLY A 794 5.23 4.91 0.92
CA GLY A 794 5.88 4.20 2.01
C GLY A 794 7.19 4.85 2.48
N PHE A 795 7.51 6.07 2.04
CA PHE A 795 8.69 6.77 2.54
C PHE A 795 8.49 7.26 3.99
N GLU A 796 9.47 7.03 4.85
CA GLU A 796 9.33 7.27 6.30
C GLU A 796 9.20 8.75 6.71
N ALA A 797 9.56 9.68 5.83
CA ALA A 797 9.53 11.11 6.12
C ALA A 797 8.56 11.85 5.17
N ASP A 798 7.83 12.82 5.72
CA ASP A 798 7.03 13.74 4.92
C ASP A 798 7.92 14.73 4.16
N THR A 799 7.93 14.62 2.83
CA THR A 799 8.68 15.51 1.93
C THR A 799 7.81 16.60 1.30
N ALA A 800 6.53 16.71 1.69
CA ALA A 800 5.60 17.65 1.09
C ALA A 800 5.96 19.12 1.25
N GLY A 801 6.72 19.44 2.30
CA GLY A 801 7.24 20.78 2.55
C GLY A 801 8.46 21.19 1.73
N TYR A 802 9.02 20.32 0.88
CA TYR A 802 10.17 20.66 0.03
C TYR A 802 9.74 21.15 -1.36
N ASP A 803 10.46 22.14 -1.88
CA ASP A 803 10.08 22.84 -3.10
C ASP A 803 10.63 22.18 -4.38
N ASN A 804 10.85 20.87 -4.33
CA ASN A 804 11.46 20.08 -5.39
C ASN A 804 10.75 20.28 -6.73
N PHE A 805 9.42 20.15 -6.72
CA PHE A 805 8.57 20.28 -7.90
C PHE A 805 8.63 21.71 -8.47
N GLN A 806 8.54 22.71 -7.59
CA GLN A 806 8.60 24.12 -7.99
C GLN A 806 9.96 24.47 -8.63
N VAL A 807 11.08 23.93 -8.14
CA VAL A 807 12.39 24.14 -8.76
C VAL A 807 12.44 23.61 -10.19
N VAL A 808 11.91 22.42 -10.46
CA VAL A 808 11.88 21.87 -11.82
C VAL A 808 10.98 22.72 -12.72
N THR A 809 9.78 23.06 -12.24
CA THR A 809 8.78 23.84 -12.99
C THR A 809 9.28 25.24 -13.33
N GLU A 810 9.85 25.99 -12.37
CA GLU A 810 10.38 27.34 -12.65
C GLU A 810 11.57 27.30 -13.63
N ASN A 811 12.36 26.23 -13.63
CA ASN A 811 13.42 26.05 -14.62
C ASN A 811 12.84 25.84 -16.02
N ILE A 812 11.78 25.04 -16.16
CA ILE A 812 11.05 24.86 -17.42
C ILE A 812 10.51 26.21 -17.91
N GLU A 813 9.71 26.89 -17.09
CA GLU A 813 9.07 28.18 -17.42
C GLU A 813 10.08 29.26 -17.80
N SER A 814 11.27 29.24 -17.19
CA SER A 814 12.33 30.20 -17.53
C SER A 814 12.96 29.98 -18.90
N LEU A 815 12.83 28.77 -19.47
CA LEU A 815 13.47 28.35 -20.72
C LEU A 815 12.53 28.32 -21.92
N THR A 816 11.21 28.44 -21.72
CA THR A 816 10.22 28.35 -22.80
C THR A 816 9.06 29.31 -22.59
N ASP A 817 8.52 29.86 -23.68
CA ASP A 817 7.24 30.58 -23.71
C ASP A 817 6.19 29.75 -24.48
N LYS A 818 6.45 28.46 -24.73
CA LYS A 818 5.52 27.57 -25.45
C LYS A 818 4.45 27.07 -24.50
N ASP A 819 3.22 26.97 -25.00
CA ASP A 819 2.14 26.23 -24.37
C ASP A 819 2.17 24.77 -24.86
N GLY A 820 1.77 23.83 -24.01
CA GLY A 820 1.68 22.39 -24.32
C GLY A 820 2.00 21.51 -23.12
N PRO A 821 1.91 20.17 -23.24
CA PRO A 821 2.31 19.25 -22.18
C PRO A 821 3.81 19.31 -21.91
N VAL A 822 4.21 18.79 -20.75
CA VAL A 822 5.58 18.38 -20.47
C VAL A 822 5.69 16.90 -20.81
N PHE A 823 6.61 16.53 -21.71
CA PHE A 823 6.88 15.12 -21.99
C PHE A 823 8.01 14.59 -21.11
N VAL A 824 7.93 13.31 -20.73
CA VAL A 824 9.00 12.51 -20.12
C VAL A 824 9.40 11.41 -21.11
N ASP A 825 10.70 11.16 -21.24
CA ASP A 825 11.22 10.02 -22.00
C ASP A 825 11.07 8.71 -21.21
N GLY A 826 10.31 7.75 -21.74
CA GLY A 826 10.16 6.40 -21.17
C GLY A 826 10.66 5.27 -22.08
N GLY A 827 11.14 5.60 -23.28
CA GLY A 827 11.49 4.64 -24.33
C GLY A 827 12.90 4.08 -24.27
N HIS A 828 13.72 4.53 -23.32
CA HIS A 828 15.15 4.25 -23.26
C HIS A 828 15.58 3.53 -21.97
N GLY A 829 14.65 2.82 -21.34
CA GLY A 829 14.87 1.98 -20.15
C GLY A 829 14.80 2.74 -18.83
N GLN A 830 13.87 3.70 -18.75
CA GLN A 830 13.59 4.44 -17.51
C GLN A 830 12.71 3.66 -16.54
N PHE A 831 11.68 2.99 -17.05
CA PHE A 831 10.72 2.24 -16.24
C PHE A 831 11.41 1.13 -15.43
N GLY A 832 11.17 1.10 -14.11
CA GLY A 832 11.74 0.12 -13.18
C GLY A 832 13.24 0.31 -12.88
N ALA A 833 13.89 1.36 -13.40
CA ALA A 833 15.28 1.65 -13.09
C ALA A 833 15.38 2.56 -11.86
N SER A 834 16.04 2.11 -10.79
CA SER A 834 16.19 2.87 -9.53
C SER A 834 16.90 4.22 -9.64
N TYR A 835 17.48 4.53 -10.80
CA TYR A 835 18.26 5.72 -11.12
C TYR A 835 17.66 6.59 -12.24
N ALA A 836 16.45 6.28 -12.70
CA ALA A 836 15.71 7.01 -13.71
C ALA A 836 14.22 7.04 -13.35
N LEU A 837 13.43 7.84 -14.06
CA LEU A 837 11.99 7.98 -13.84
C LEU A 837 11.25 7.92 -15.16
N SER A 838 10.18 7.14 -15.18
CA SER A 838 9.08 7.15 -16.16
C SER A 838 7.98 8.12 -15.71
N SER A 839 6.87 8.22 -16.47
CA SER A 839 5.68 8.95 -15.98
C SER A 839 5.04 8.30 -14.77
N GLU A 840 5.14 6.97 -14.65
CA GLU A 840 4.61 6.22 -13.50
C GLU A 840 5.38 6.49 -12.20
N ASP A 841 6.55 7.15 -12.27
CA ASP A 841 7.35 7.53 -11.10
C ASP A 841 7.23 9.03 -10.78
N MET A 842 6.20 9.71 -11.31
CA MET A 842 6.04 11.17 -11.26
C MET A 842 4.59 11.65 -11.01
N ALA A 843 3.70 10.81 -10.43
CA ALA A 843 2.27 11.14 -10.28
C ALA A 843 2.05 12.45 -9.49
N TYR A 844 2.80 12.66 -8.40
CA TYR A 844 2.70 13.89 -7.59
C TYR A 844 3.24 15.13 -8.31
N TYR A 845 4.24 14.95 -9.18
CA TYR A 845 4.72 16.04 -10.03
C TYR A 845 3.73 16.36 -11.16
N GLN A 846 3.02 15.35 -11.68
CA GLN A 846 1.87 15.55 -12.57
C GLN A 846 0.80 16.40 -11.87
N ARG A 847 0.37 16.05 -10.65
CA ARG A 847 -0.60 16.84 -9.88
C ARG A 847 -0.16 18.29 -9.65
N HIS A 848 1.13 18.52 -9.43
CA HIS A 848 1.71 19.86 -9.33
C HIS A 848 1.60 20.65 -10.64
N LEU A 849 1.86 20.02 -11.79
CA LEU A 849 1.72 20.67 -13.10
C LEU A 849 0.25 20.94 -13.45
N GLU A 850 -0.66 20.05 -13.08
CA GLU A 850 -2.11 20.26 -13.26
C GLU A 850 -2.60 21.50 -12.53
N GLY A 851 -2.14 21.77 -11.30
CA GLY A 851 -2.43 23.01 -10.58
C GLY A 851 -1.96 24.30 -11.29
N ARG A 852 -1.28 24.16 -12.44
CA ARG A 852 -0.85 25.24 -13.36
C ARG A 852 -1.45 25.10 -14.76
N GLY A 853 -2.40 24.18 -14.97
CA GLY A 853 -3.04 23.88 -16.25
C GLY A 853 -2.08 23.22 -17.24
N VAL A 854 -1.15 22.38 -16.76
CA VAL A 854 -0.15 21.69 -17.58
C VAL A 854 -0.22 20.19 -17.37
N ASN A 855 -0.31 19.43 -18.46
CA ASN A 855 -0.24 17.96 -18.46
C ASN A 855 1.22 17.46 -18.38
N LEU A 856 1.42 16.33 -17.69
CA LEU A 856 2.64 15.52 -17.76
C LEU A 856 2.33 14.25 -18.55
N GLU A 857 3.18 13.87 -19.50
CA GLU A 857 2.89 12.77 -20.41
C GLU A 857 4.18 12.02 -20.77
N GLN A 858 4.10 10.73 -21.09
CA GLN A 858 5.27 9.98 -21.54
C GLN A 858 5.34 9.83 -23.07
N LEU A 859 6.56 9.77 -23.61
CA LEU A 859 6.84 9.31 -24.96
C LEU A 859 7.95 8.26 -24.98
N ASN A 860 7.75 7.21 -25.78
CA ASN A 860 8.75 6.18 -26.02
C ASN A 860 9.51 6.39 -27.34
N ASP A 861 8.89 6.98 -28.37
CA ASP A 861 9.56 7.35 -29.63
C ASP A 861 9.58 8.88 -29.82
N LEU A 862 10.77 9.44 -29.57
CA LEU A 862 11.07 10.88 -29.57
C LEU A 862 11.18 11.44 -31.01
N THR A 863 10.03 11.52 -31.68
CA THR A 863 9.89 12.14 -33.01
C THR A 863 9.57 13.62 -32.94
N LEU A 864 10.02 14.38 -33.95
CA LEU A 864 9.79 15.83 -33.98
C LEU A 864 8.30 16.19 -34.07
N ASP A 865 7.48 15.40 -34.77
CA ASP A 865 6.05 15.69 -34.88
C ASP A 865 5.34 15.62 -33.54
N ARG A 866 5.69 14.65 -32.68
CA ARG A 866 5.17 14.54 -31.32
C ARG A 866 5.74 15.62 -30.40
N LEU A 867 7.06 15.76 -30.35
CA LEU A 867 7.73 16.77 -29.53
C LEU A 867 7.28 18.20 -29.86
N SER A 868 6.82 18.47 -31.08
CA SER A 868 6.33 19.80 -31.44
C SER A 868 5.13 20.27 -30.62
N MET A 869 4.35 19.34 -30.04
CA MET A 869 3.22 19.60 -29.16
C MET A 869 3.63 20.12 -27.78
N ALA A 870 4.78 19.68 -27.26
CA ALA A 870 5.19 19.98 -25.90
C ALA A 870 5.78 21.38 -25.72
N GLN A 871 5.74 21.84 -24.47
CA GLN A 871 6.52 22.97 -24.00
C GLN A 871 7.91 22.55 -23.51
N ALA A 872 8.03 21.36 -22.91
CA ALA A 872 9.27 20.83 -22.37
C ALA A 872 9.39 19.31 -22.56
N LEU A 873 10.64 18.82 -22.52
CA LEU A 873 10.98 17.41 -22.49
C LEU A 873 11.92 17.15 -21.30
N ILE A 874 11.54 16.22 -20.42
CA ILE A 874 12.35 15.69 -19.33
C ILE A 874 12.96 14.37 -19.81
N ILE A 875 14.28 14.24 -19.66
CA ILE A 875 15.02 13.00 -19.92
C ILE A 875 15.79 12.66 -18.65
N THR A 876 15.35 11.63 -17.95
CA THR A 876 16.10 11.01 -16.87
C THR A 876 17.14 10.04 -17.44
N THR A 877 18.10 9.58 -16.63
CA THR A 877 19.29 8.84 -17.12
C THR A 877 18.96 7.63 -17.99
N PRO A 878 19.19 7.65 -19.32
CA PRO A 878 18.76 6.56 -20.19
C PRO A 878 19.67 5.33 -20.06
N ALA A 879 19.09 4.14 -19.85
CA ALA A 879 19.84 2.88 -19.90
C ALA A 879 20.38 2.60 -21.31
N THR A 880 19.64 3.02 -22.35
CA THR A 880 20.07 2.91 -23.76
C THR A 880 20.26 4.28 -24.40
N ALA A 881 21.28 4.40 -25.26
CA ALA A 881 21.56 5.64 -25.96
C ALA A 881 20.48 5.98 -27.00
N LEU A 882 19.98 7.22 -26.96
CA LEU A 882 19.15 7.77 -28.03
C LEU A 882 19.83 7.63 -29.39
N THR A 883 19.06 7.24 -30.40
CA THR A 883 19.52 7.19 -31.79
C THR A 883 19.82 8.59 -32.32
N GLN A 884 20.60 8.65 -33.40
CA GLN A 884 20.88 9.94 -34.04
C GLN A 884 19.61 10.66 -34.53
N ALA A 885 18.56 9.93 -34.90
CA ALA A 885 17.32 10.52 -35.38
C ALA A 885 16.55 11.21 -34.24
N GLU A 886 16.50 10.58 -33.06
CA GLU A 886 15.91 11.16 -31.85
C GLU A 886 16.73 12.35 -31.36
N LEU A 887 18.06 12.24 -31.32
CA LEU A 887 18.94 13.38 -30.99
C LEU A 887 18.72 14.57 -31.94
N ASP A 888 18.55 14.32 -33.25
CA ASP A 888 18.23 15.36 -34.23
C ASP A 888 16.83 15.97 -33.97
N ALA A 889 15.84 15.16 -33.56
CA ALA A 889 14.49 15.61 -33.21
C ALA A 889 14.47 16.47 -31.94
N VAL A 890 15.11 16.01 -30.86
CA VAL A 890 15.26 16.73 -29.59
C VAL A 890 16.02 18.05 -29.80
N THR A 891 17.09 18.03 -30.60
CA THR A 891 17.84 19.23 -30.99
C THR A 891 16.96 20.24 -31.73
N GLN A 892 16.14 19.76 -32.67
CA GLN A 892 15.23 20.61 -33.45
C GLN A 892 14.08 21.14 -32.59
N PHE A 893 13.53 20.35 -31.68
CA PHE A 893 12.53 20.76 -30.69
C PHE A 893 13.02 21.93 -29.82
N ARG A 894 14.25 21.81 -29.28
CA ARG A 894 14.93 22.90 -28.56
C ARG A 894 15.09 24.15 -29.44
N ASP A 895 15.54 23.98 -30.68
CA ASP A 895 15.72 25.10 -31.63
C ASP A 895 14.39 25.81 -31.98
N ASP A 896 13.28 25.07 -31.94
CA ASP A 896 11.92 25.59 -32.12
C ASP A 896 11.32 26.20 -30.85
N GLY A 897 12.10 26.27 -29.77
CA GLY A 897 11.79 27.01 -28.55
C GLY A 897 11.38 26.16 -27.35
N GLY A 898 11.41 24.83 -27.46
CA GLY A 898 11.16 23.92 -26.33
C GLY A 898 12.28 23.95 -25.29
N ALA A 899 11.92 23.67 -24.03
CA ALA A 899 12.87 23.46 -22.94
C ALA A 899 13.26 21.98 -22.84
N VAL A 900 14.52 21.67 -22.50
CA VAL A 900 14.94 20.29 -22.22
C VAL A 900 15.54 20.20 -20.81
N VAL A 901 15.05 19.27 -20.00
CA VAL A 901 15.54 19.01 -18.65
C VAL A 901 16.19 17.64 -18.62
N LEU A 902 17.46 17.60 -18.22
CA LEU A 902 18.22 16.36 -18.06
C LEU A 902 18.41 16.10 -16.56
N MET A 903 17.97 14.96 -16.05
CA MET A 903 18.13 14.60 -14.64
C MET A 903 18.94 13.31 -14.50
N GLY A 904 20.04 13.39 -13.76
CA GLY A 904 20.91 12.28 -13.42
C GLY A 904 20.65 11.74 -12.01
N SER A 905 21.35 10.66 -11.67
CA SER A 905 21.43 10.12 -10.31
C SER A 905 22.83 9.53 -10.08
N ALA A 906 23.31 9.55 -8.84
CA ALA A 906 24.56 8.88 -8.46
C ALA A 906 24.44 7.35 -8.44
N ALA A 907 23.21 6.80 -8.39
CA ALA A 907 22.97 5.37 -8.52
C ALA A 907 23.10 4.86 -9.97
N ALA A 908 23.13 5.76 -10.95
CA ALA A 908 23.19 5.37 -12.36
C ALA A 908 24.55 4.75 -12.74
N PRO A 909 24.57 3.66 -13.53
CA PRO A 909 25.79 3.13 -14.13
C PRO A 909 26.54 4.17 -14.99
N ASP A 910 27.87 4.05 -15.06
CA ASP A 910 28.73 4.97 -15.82
C ASP A 910 28.32 5.12 -17.30
N ASP A 911 27.86 4.04 -17.94
CA ASP A 911 27.41 4.04 -19.32
C ASP A 911 26.03 4.69 -19.52
N ALA A 912 25.13 4.56 -18.56
CA ALA A 912 23.87 5.30 -18.53
C ALA A 912 24.11 6.81 -18.35
N ILE A 913 25.05 7.19 -17.46
CA ILE A 913 25.50 8.59 -17.31
C ILE A 913 26.12 9.11 -18.62
N ASP A 914 26.92 8.28 -19.32
CA ASP A 914 27.47 8.62 -20.65
C ASP A 914 26.36 8.84 -21.70
N ASN A 915 25.26 8.06 -21.65
CA ASN A 915 24.10 8.25 -22.53
C ASN A 915 23.43 9.62 -22.29
N LEU A 916 23.12 9.96 -21.04
CA LEU A 916 22.53 11.25 -20.66
C LEU A 916 23.44 12.42 -21.06
N ASN A 917 24.74 12.30 -20.78
CA ASN A 917 25.75 13.29 -21.18
C ASN A 917 25.93 13.38 -22.71
N GLY A 918 25.61 12.31 -23.44
CA GLY A 918 25.50 12.28 -24.90
C GLY A 918 24.39 13.18 -25.42
N VAL A 919 23.22 13.17 -24.77
CA VAL A 919 22.11 14.10 -25.06
C VAL A 919 22.54 15.54 -24.78
N ALA A 920 23.13 15.81 -23.62
CA ALA A 920 23.66 17.14 -23.28
C ALA A 920 24.66 17.66 -24.34
N ALA A 921 25.52 16.78 -24.86
CA ALA A 921 26.46 17.13 -25.92
C ALA A 921 25.78 17.45 -27.26
N ALA A 922 24.75 16.69 -27.64
CA ALA A 922 23.95 16.97 -28.84
C ALA A 922 23.19 18.31 -28.71
N LEU A 923 22.72 18.62 -27.48
CA LEU A 923 22.06 19.87 -27.16
C LEU A 923 23.00 21.09 -27.17
N GLY A 924 24.32 20.86 -27.20
CA GLY A 924 25.33 21.91 -27.25
C GLY A 924 25.58 22.63 -25.93
N THR A 925 25.03 22.12 -24.81
CA THR A 925 25.38 22.62 -23.48
C THR A 925 26.75 22.08 -23.04
N ASP A 926 27.47 22.86 -22.24
CA ASP A 926 28.72 22.44 -21.60
C ASP A 926 28.49 21.67 -20.29
N LEU A 927 27.28 21.68 -19.72
CA LEU A 927 26.92 21.05 -18.45
C LEU A 927 26.91 19.52 -18.54
N ARG A 928 27.39 18.83 -17.50
CA ARG A 928 27.47 17.36 -17.43
C ARG A 928 27.14 16.85 -16.04
N VAL A 929 26.53 15.68 -15.95
CA VAL A 929 26.42 14.90 -14.70
C VAL A 929 27.73 14.13 -14.50
N ASN A 930 28.29 14.16 -13.29
CA ASN A 930 29.47 13.38 -12.94
C ASN A 930 29.07 12.01 -12.37
N THR A 931 30.04 11.12 -12.21
CA THR A 931 29.87 9.77 -11.62
C THR A 931 30.23 9.75 -10.13
N ASP A 932 30.08 10.90 -9.44
CA ASP A 932 30.33 11.04 -7.99
C ASP A 932 29.01 11.06 -7.22
N GLN A 933 29.04 10.76 -5.92
CA GLN A 933 27.89 10.87 -5.03
C GLN A 933 28.08 12.04 -4.07
N VAL A 934 27.04 12.85 -3.91
CA VAL A 934 26.97 13.96 -2.96
C VAL A 934 26.20 13.50 -1.73
N VAL A 935 26.82 13.65 -0.56
CA VAL A 935 26.22 13.26 0.73
C VAL A 935 26.36 14.39 1.73
N ASP A 936 25.42 14.52 2.67
CA ASP A 936 25.49 15.51 3.76
C ASP A 936 25.01 14.92 5.09
N ALA A 937 25.94 14.66 6.00
CA ALA A 937 25.63 14.09 7.32
C ALA A 937 25.07 15.12 8.32
N GLU A 938 25.09 16.42 7.99
CA GLU A 938 24.55 17.48 8.87
C GLU A 938 23.19 17.98 8.38
N ARG A 939 22.92 17.91 7.07
CA ARG A 939 21.70 18.43 6.42
C ARG A 939 21.13 17.42 5.44
N ASN A 940 20.22 16.60 5.92
CA ASN A 940 19.54 15.58 5.14
C ASN A 940 18.09 15.39 5.58
N VAL A 941 17.37 14.61 4.79
CA VAL A 941 16.02 14.09 5.08
C VAL A 941 16.15 12.71 5.71
N ALA A 942 15.25 12.36 6.63
CA ALA A 942 15.14 11.02 7.22
C ALA A 942 16.42 10.49 7.89
N ASP A 943 17.27 11.38 8.42
CA ASP A 943 18.59 11.02 8.97
C ASP A 943 19.51 10.25 7.99
N ASP A 944 19.22 10.30 6.68
CA ASP A 944 19.99 9.64 5.61
C ASP A 944 20.92 10.62 4.87
N PRO A 945 22.25 10.55 5.05
CA PRO A 945 23.19 11.41 4.34
C PRO A 945 23.12 11.38 2.81
N GLU A 946 22.52 10.35 2.19
CA GLU A 946 22.33 10.25 0.74
C GLU A 946 21.16 11.10 0.20
N LEU A 947 20.39 11.72 1.10
CA LEU A 947 19.28 12.64 0.82
C LEU A 947 19.61 14.08 1.26
N PRO A 948 20.66 14.71 0.71
CA PRO A 948 21.08 16.04 1.14
C PRO A 948 20.01 17.11 0.90
N ALA A 949 19.76 17.92 1.92
CA ALA A 949 18.84 19.06 1.85
C ALA A 949 19.59 20.39 1.72
N THR A 950 19.04 21.33 0.97
CA THR A 950 19.63 22.66 0.75
C THR A 950 18.62 23.78 0.87
N HIS A 951 19.01 24.83 1.59
CA HIS A 951 18.17 26.01 1.82
C HIS A 951 18.55 27.21 0.94
N GLY A 952 17.65 28.19 0.88
CA GLY A 952 17.96 29.54 0.40
C GLY A 952 18.01 29.65 -1.13
N ILE A 953 17.23 28.81 -1.81
CA ILE A 953 17.16 28.71 -3.26
C ILE A 953 16.63 30.00 -3.87
N ASN A 954 15.71 30.68 -3.17
CA ASN A 954 15.10 31.93 -3.63
C ASN A 954 15.38 33.11 -2.70
N MET A 955 16.64 33.29 -2.32
CA MET A 955 17.02 34.44 -1.50
C MET A 955 16.71 35.80 -2.17
N VAL A 956 16.45 35.90 -3.49
CA VAL A 956 15.96 37.16 -4.08
C VAL A 956 14.50 37.43 -3.70
N ARG A 957 13.58 36.46 -3.84
CA ARG A 957 12.17 36.59 -3.41
C ARG A 957 12.05 36.89 -1.93
N ARG A 958 12.89 36.26 -1.09
CA ARG A 958 12.98 36.53 0.36
C ARG A 958 13.11 38.02 0.69
N TYR A 959 13.73 38.80 -0.18
CA TYR A 959 13.94 40.23 0.02
C TYR A 959 13.07 41.11 -0.91
N THR A 960 12.22 40.53 -1.77
CA THR A 960 11.32 41.29 -2.65
C THR A 960 9.85 41.07 -2.29
N ASP A 961 9.02 42.11 -2.35
CA ASP A 961 7.58 41.94 -2.16
C ASP A 961 6.91 41.16 -3.31
N GLY A 962 5.62 40.83 -3.17
CA GLY A 962 4.85 40.13 -4.21
C GLY A 962 4.72 40.87 -5.57
N ASN A 963 5.32 42.07 -5.71
CA ASN A 963 5.44 42.80 -6.97
C ASN A 963 6.91 42.89 -7.47
N GLY A 964 7.85 42.18 -6.83
CA GLY A 964 9.28 42.18 -7.15
C GLY A 964 10.03 43.45 -6.71
N ASN A 965 9.48 44.25 -5.78
CA ASN A 965 10.13 45.47 -5.30
C ASN A 965 10.94 45.23 -4.02
N LEU A 966 12.00 46.01 -3.83
CA LEU A 966 12.96 45.92 -2.73
C LEU A 966 12.98 47.19 -1.88
N ASP A 967 12.92 47.08 -0.56
CA ASP A 967 13.26 48.18 0.36
C ASP A 967 14.77 48.20 0.65
N ILE A 968 15.30 49.40 0.93
CA ILE A 968 16.69 49.60 1.34
C ILE A 968 17.01 48.92 2.69
N GLY A 969 15.98 48.65 3.51
CA GLY A 969 16.07 47.84 4.72
C GLY A 969 16.43 46.39 4.42
N ASP A 970 15.79 45.78 3.43
CA ASP A 970 16.00 44.38 3.04
C ASP A 970 17.37 44.20 2.38
N VAL A 971 17.81 45.16 1.57
CA VAL A 971 19.18 45.19 1.03
C VAL A 971 20.23 45.29 2.14
N GLN A 972 19.92 45.99 3.24
CA GLN A 972 20.80 46.07 4.41
C GLN A 972 20.79 44.80 5.25
N GLN A 973 19.65 44.10 5.30
CA GLN A 973 19.51 42.81 5.96
C GLN A 973 20.28 41.74 5.19
N ALA A 974 20.10 41.65 3.86
CA ALA A 974 20.87 40.78 2.98
C ALA A 974 22.39 41.03 3.07
N PHE A 975 22.82 42.29 3.23
CA PHE A 975 24.24 42.60 3.43
C PHE A 975 24.79 42.13 4.78
N GLN A 976 23.95 42.09 5.82
CA GLN A 976 24.31 41.56 7.14
C GLN A 976 24.34 40.04 7.11
N ASP A 977 23.36 39.42 6.46
CA ASP A 977 23.25 37.97 6.30
C ASP A 977 24.42 37.44 5.44
N TYR A 978 24.82 38.15 4.37
CA TYR A 978 26.07 37.88 3.63
C TYR A 978 27.33 37.89 4.51
N GLN A 979 27.41 38.81 5.48
CA GLN A 979 28.55 38.84 6.40
C GLN A 979 28.51 37.72 7.45
N ASN A 980 27.34 37.11 7.63
CA ASN A 980 27.10 35.95 8.49
C ASN A 980 27.09 34.63 7.69
N ASP A 981 27.60 34.66 6.45
CA ASP A 981 27.68 33.54 5.50
C ASP A 981 26.32 32.94 5.06
N LEU A 982 25.20 33.63 5.35
CA LEU A 982 23.84 33.19 5.02
C LEU A 982 23.42 33.51 3.57
N VAL A 983 24.12 34.42 2.87
CA VAL A 983 23.74 34.93 1.54
C VAL A 983 24.96 35.01 0.62
N GLU A 984 24.83 34.87 -0.71
CA GLU A 984 25.93 35.03 -1.67
C GLU A 984 26.20 36.49 -2.11
N LEU A 985 27.47 36.84 -2.41
CA LEU A 985 27.85 38.19 -2.85
C LEU A 985 27.17 38.60 -4.17
N ARG A 986 26.93 37.62 -5.06
CA ARG A 986 26.27 37.84 -6.36
C ARG A 986 24.82 38.25 -6.15
N LEU A 987 24.12 37.59 -5.24
CA LEU A 987 22.76 37.93 -4.82
C LEU A 987 22.68 39.34 -4.23
N VAL A 988 23.61 39.70 -3.33
CA VAL A 988 23.69 41.06 -2.78
C VAL A 988 23.92 42.11 -3.88
N GLN A 989 24.69 41.79 -4.91
CA GLN A 989 24.87 42.67 -6.08
C GLN A 989 23.59 42.80 -6.89
N GLU A 990 22.84 41.72 -7.11
CA GLU A 990 21.57 41.74 -7.83
C GLU A 990 20.49 42.52 -7.07
N LEU A 991 20.31 42.25 -5.78
CA LEU A 991 19.40 42.99 -4.90
C LEU A 991 19.75 44.49 -4.88
N PHE A 992 21.05 44.82 -4.87
CA PHE A 992 21.51 46.20 -4.97
C PHE A 992 21.20 46.83 -6.34
N LEU A 993 21.33 46.08 -7.45
CA LEU A 993 20.99 46.54 -8.79
C LEU A 993 19.47 46.71 -8.98
N LEU A 994 18.66 45.80 -8.45
CA LEU A 994 17.19 45.89 -8.43
C LEU A 994 16.73 47.09 -7.60
N SER A 995 17.29 47.29 -6.41
CA SER A 995 17.05 48.49 -5.58
C SER A 995 17.40 49.79 -6.31
N GLN A 996 18.42 49.79 -7.19
CA GLN A 996 18.72 50.94 -8.05
C GLN A 996 17.78 51.12 -9.24
N ARG A 997 17.07 50.08 -9.69
CA ARG A 997 16.04 50.20 -10.74
C ARG A 997 14.73 50.74 -10.17
N ASN A 998 14.43 50.43 -8.91
CA ASN A 998 13.19 50.81 -8.22
C ASN A 998 13.25 52.21 -7.57
N ASN A 999 14.41 52.88 -7.58
CA ASN A 999 14.65 54.24 -7.08
C ASN A 999 15.11 55.18 -8.20
#